data_AF-A0A842HID0-F1
#
_entry.id   AF-A0A842HID0-F1
#
_cell.length_a   1.000
_cell.length_b   1.000
_cell.length_c   1.000
_cell.angle_alpha   90.00
_cell.angle_beta   90.00
_cell.angle_gamma   90.00
#
_symmetry.space_group_name_H-M   'P 1'
#
loop_
_entity.id
_entity.type
_entity.pdbx_description
1 polymer ?
#
loop_
_entity_poly.entity_id
_entity_poly.type
_entity_poly.pdbx_seq_one_letter_code
_entity_poly.pdbx_strand_id
1 'polypeptide(L)'
;MLFSKNISRLFIASVAFGLACAADVAAAPALTLSSEARDNVFLADSGQMRLKLDGFSGDVAGTVVVTDEYGDERERLPVSGNPAEIVIELPSKGYYHLAATVKDADGNVQQAEASAAVIGAALSDEERMQSFLGLWNVHGDKEMVAAAGARFNRRMTAIFKYDRDFLRYADPSVKPEKPVAPSDEPEFSDIGVISFGLPMWMLDPEDGKGKHSFGNPTRAPEDWDELKTLVKSFANNPPWPSFPKYFEIYNEPEWQWEGSDEDFVRFLATIADGIKEARPDTQVLGPGFSQPRLKTSNRIGLIDAERLGLFEHLDGIVVHCYVDGSEPEGEFIQNIIDLKNFLVETGHGDMPIHFTEFGWTSYPGTWQRPVDELTQARYLVRSLALLATQDAASAIYFCYIFSGNGKLGEQGFSIAHMDGTPKPAYAAYSHLARWVAGAEGPFQWLRLTPGTHMVLFGRDGGSSAILWDAHGQSEFTLPGRPARIEDMVGRSLPIPADGKLTLSPSPVFVSWEQVNGTELRQAPALTLMRGNGVELPATAESQWLIPAPLSVSGRELSAPATAPVGPYLLLAQGADGWQAQPVEVIAPLKLESPRLNWPADRAEPLLTAAAESYATVPLKVRAAAAVRDLRSFFADPMEVEPDEAVTIEVPLSGLTLGHRYRGEFEVVSQSPGQRDRLAQPFEFTLLACEPVGDDEPDWEKIPAVDFTQWAPFGGPVEVENCSATLQSAYGSDGLYLRVQVRDDHHVQGASAENMWSQDAIQIGIDLDIDKPWSANEFYGLKGHRVFEYGVGGQPGEEMTWRWISYLPELPAGQGEPRMDLEISREADVTTYDILFPWETLGADASPGAGGSIGIALAVSDVDPGTLKERRVLRLFNGIIDSKDPERFGRLWLR
;
A
#
# COMPACT_ATOMS: atom_id res chain seq x y z
N MET A 1 5.05 -2.30 -19.13
CA MET A 1 5.30 -1.02 -19.84
C MET A 1 4.25 0.03 -19.48
N LEU A 2 4.60 1.02 -18.67
CA LEU A 2 4.48 2.46 -19.02
C LEU A 2 5.77 3.15 -18.52
N PHE A 3 6.88 2.46 -18.80
CA PHE A 3 8.18 3.07 -19.02
C PHE A 3 8.37 3.09 -20.53
N SER A 4 7.88 4.14 -21.20
CA SER A 4 8.28 4.55 -22.55
C SER A 4 7.25 5.53 -23.09
N LYS A 5 7.52 6.83 -22.90
CA LYS A 5 7.57 7.83 -23.96
C LYS A 5 7.73 9.21 -23.32
N ASN A 6 8.66 9.98 -23.89
CA ASN A 6 9.02 11.38 -23.58
C ASN A 6 10.20 11.62 -22.64
N ILE A 7 11.39 11.12 -23.02
CA ILE A 7 12.63 11.88 -22.80
C ILE A 7 13.52 11.70 -24.03
N SER A 8 13.40 12.63 -24.98
CA SER A 8 14.51 12.96 -25.88
C SER A 8 15.08 14.28 -25.39
N ARG A 9 16.38 14.27 -25.07
CA ARG A 9 17.26 15.42 -24.71
C ARG A 9 17.36 15.75 -23.22
N LEU A 10 18.27 15.08 -22.51
CA LEU A 10 19.58 15.63 -22.11
C LEU A 10 20.31 14.60 -21.20
N PHE A 11 21.24 13.82 -21.75
CA PHE A 11 22.36 13.25 -20.98
C PHE A 11 23.50 12.86 -21.94
N ILE A 12 24.23 13.87 -22.41
CA ILE A 12 25.63 13.75 -22.81
C ILE A 12 26.34 14.97 -22.23
N ALA A 13 26.95 14.82 -21.05
CA ALA A 13 28.19 15.50 -20.66
C ALA A 13 28.52 15.17 -19.19
N SER A 14 29.29 14.11 -18.98
CA SER A 14 30.21 14.06 -17.85
C SER A 14 31.59 13.74 -18.43
N VAL A 15 32.59 14.53 -18.04
CA VAL A 15 33.97 14.59 -18.55
C VAL A 15 34.17 15.47 -19.79
N ALA A 16 34.01 16.79 -19.62
CA ALA A 16 34.94 17.84 -20.03
C ALA A 16 34.27 19.23 -19.95
N PHE A 17 34.16 19.80 -18.75
CA PHE A 17 34.15 21.26 -18.58
C PHE A 17 34.60 21.59 -17.15
N GLY A 18 35.93 21.68 -16.99
CA GLY A 18 36.51 22.53 -15.97
C GLY A 18 36.44 23.98 -16.46
N LEU A 19 36.08 24.88 -15.55
CA LEU A 19 35.97 26.33 -15.66
C LEU A 19 34.70 26.92 -16.32
N ALA A 20 34.08 27.79 -15.50
CA ALA A 20 33.10 28.84 -15.83
C ALA A 20 31.60 28.48 -15.84
N CYS A 21 31.07 28.12 -14.67
CA CYS A 21 29.83 28.72 -14.17
C CYS A 21 30.09 29.20 -12.74
N ALA A 22 30.23 30.50 -12.56
CA ALA A 22 30.21 31.10 -11.23
C ALA A 22 28.82 30.86 -10.64
N ALA A 23 28.82 30.28 -9.46
CA ALA A 23 27.64 29.94 -8.68
C ALA A 23 26.81 31.18 -8.36
N ASP A 24 25.50 31.12 -8.59
CA ASP A 24 24.57 31.63 -7.59
C ASP A 24 24.67 30.66 -6.42
N VAL A 25 25.58 30.94 -5.50
CA VAL A 25 25.62 30.29 -4.18
C VAL A 25 24.32 30.72 -3.52
N ALA A 26 23.32 29.84 -3.51
CA ALA A 26 22.23 29.96 -2.54
C ALA A 26 22.91 30.12 -1.18
N ALA A 27 22.67 31.26 -0.52
CA ALA A 27 23.22 31.49 0.81
C ALA A 27 22.89 30.28 1.68
N ALA A 28 23.88 29.74 2.39
CA ALA A 28 23.66 28.62 3.30
C ALA A 28 22.47 28.96 4.21
N PRO A 29 21.53 28.02 4.44
CA PRO A 29 20.38 28.29 5.30
C PRO A 29 20.88 28.76 6.65
N ALA A 30 20.35 29.88 7.15
CA ALA A 30 20.87 30.50 8.35
C ALA A 30 20.51 29.76 9.66
N LEU A 31 19.68 28.73 9.53
CA LEU A 31 19.26 27.83 10.59
C LEU A 31 19.36 26.38 10.08
N THR A 32 20.13 25.52 10.76
CA THR A 32 20.26 24.10 10.39
C THR A 32 20.21 23.18 11.60
N LEU A 33 19.54 22.04 11.45
CA LEU A 33 19.56 20.93 12.41
C LEU A 33 20.41 19.80 11.84
N SER A 34 21.47 19.41 12.55
CA SER A 34 22.39 18.36 12.10
C SER A 34 23.12 17.71 13.27
N SER A 35 23.83 16.62 13.01
CA SER A 35 24.74 15.99 13.97
C SER A 35 26.05 15.61 13.30
N GLU A 36 27.00 15.12 14.10
CA GLU A 36 28.21 14.47 13.57
C GLU A 36 27.93 13.03 13.10
N ALA A 37 26.80 12.46 13.51
CA ALA A 37 26.37 11.15 13.07
C ALA A 37 25.91 11.22 11.61
N ARG A 38 26.35 10.24 10.83
CA ARG A 38 25.93 10.10 9.44
C ARG A 38 24.42 9.99 9.36
N ASP A 39 23.82 10.83 8.52
CA ASP A 39 22.37 10.87 8.29
C ASP A 39 21.53 11.04 9.56
N ASN A 40 22.11 11.60 10.65
CA ASN A 40 21.50 11.69 11.98
C ASN A 40 21.10 10.34 12.60
N VAL A 41 21.85 9.27 12.28
CA VAL A 41 21.66 7.93 12.84
C VAL A 41 22.78 7.60 13.82
N PHE A 42 22.43 7.42 15.09
CA PHE A 42 23.37 7.17 16.18
C PHE A 42 23.44 5.66 16.52
N LEU A 43 24.63 5.08 16.33
CA LEU A 43 24.97 3.71 16.73
C LEU A 43 25.39 3.64 18.22
N ALA A 44 24.53 4.17 19.09
CA ALA A 44 24.76 4.28 20.53
C ALA A 44 23.42 4.26 21.28
N ASP A 45 23.46 4.24 22.61
CA ASP A 45 22.25 4.27 23.46
C ASP A 45 21.68 5.69 23.64
N SER A 46 22.41 6.71 23.19
CA SER A 46 22.00 8.12 23.17
C SER A 46 22.63 8.83 21.97
N GLY A 47 22.09 9.98 21.59
CA GLY A 47 22.57 10.82 20.49
C GLY A 47 22.55 12.30 20.84
N GLN A 48 23.13 13.12 19.96
CA GLN A 48 23.17 14.57 20.14
C GLN A 48 22.97 15.28 18.81
N MET A 49 21.92 16.09 18.74
CA MET A 49 21.62 16.98 17.62
C MET A 49 22.09 18.41 17.95
N ARG A 50 22.37 19.18 16.91
CA ARG A 50 22.82 20.58 17.01
C ARG A 50 21.98 21.46 16.12
N LEU A 51 21.38 22.49 16.70
CA LEU A 51 20.81 23.62 15.98
C LEU A 51 21.90 24.67 15.80
N LYS A 52 22.33 24.91 14.56
CA LYS A 52 23.29 25.97 14.23
C LYS A 52 22.54 27.20 13.73
N LEU A 53 22.95 28.37 14.23
CA LEU A 53 22.32 29.67 13.93
C LEU A 53 23.24 30.52 13.02
N ASP A 54 23.77 29.89 11.97
CA ASP A 54 24.75 30.49 11.06
C ASP A 54 24.17 31.69 10.30
N GLY A 55 24.47 32.93 10.68
CA GLY A 55 24.00 34.12 9.96
C GLY A 55 22.94 34.95 10.69
N PHE A 56 22.60 34.58 11.93
CA PHE A 56 21.95 35.49 12.86
C PHE A 56 22.99 36.45 13.47
N SER A 57 22.74 37.75 13.38
CA SER A 57 23.60 38.78 13.99
C SER A 57 22.85 39.49 15.13
N GLY A 58 22.86 38.90 16.33
CA GLY A 58 22.25 39.50 17.51
C GLY A 58 21.46 38.51 18.35
N ASP A 59 20.72 39.03 19.33
CA ASP A 59 19.86 38.19 20.16
C ASP A 59 18.69 37.62 19.34
N VAL A 60 18.46 36.33 19.51
CA VAL A 60 17.34 35.57 18.96
C VAL A 60 16.41 35.11 20.07
N ALA A 61 15.18 34.79 19.70
CA ALA A 61 14.19 34.14 20.56
C ALA A 61 13.45 33.05 19.77
N GLY A 62 13.19 31.91 20.38
CA GLY A 62 12.56 30.81 19.67
C GLY A 62 12.41 29.56 20.51
N THR A 63 12.12 28.45 19.84
CA THR A 63 11.95 27.14 20.46
C THR A 63 12.43 26.03 19.54
N VAL A 64 13.01 24.99 20.13
CA VAL A 64 13.12 23.66 19.50
C VAL A 64 12.11 22.75 20.18
N VAL A 65 11.30 22.06 19.38
CA VAL A 65 10.38 21.03 19.84
C VAL A 65 10.89 19.69 19.33
N VAL A 66 11.06 18.74 20.24
CA VAL A 66 11.41 17.36 19.93
C VAL A 66 10.15 16.52 20.11
N THR A 67 9.70 15.88 19.04
CA THR A 67 8.56 14.95 19.06
C THR A 67 9.03 13.55 18.72
N ASP A 68 8.23 12.57 19.09
CA ASP A 68 8.42 11.18 18.66
C ASP A 68 7.67 10.87 17.35
N GLU A 69 7.56 9.59 17.01
CA GLU A 69 6.86 9.06 15.84
C GLU A 69 5.33 9.22 15.89
N TYR A 70 4.76 9.45 17.07
CA TYR A 70 3.33 9.74 17.25
C TYR A 70 3.04 11.24 17.15
N GLY A 71 4.09 12.07 17.08
CA GLY A 71 3.99 13.53 17.18
C GLY A 71 3.88 14.03 18.62
N ASP A 72 4.06 13.16 19.62
CA ASP A 72 3.99 13.54 21.02
C ASP A 72 5.26 14.30 21.42
N GLU A 73 5.08 15.46 22.06
CA GLU A 73 6.19 16.29 22.53
C GLU A 73 6.96 15.57 23.65
N ARG A 74 8.25 15.33 23.40
CA ARG A 74 9.20 14.74 24.34
C ARG A 74 10.01 15.80 25.07
N GLU A 75 10.37 16.87 24.37
CA GLU A 75 11.13 17.98 24.93
C GLU A 75 10.82 19.28 24.20
N ARG A 76 10.90 20.39 24.93
CA ARG A 76 10.84 21.75 24.39
C ARG A 76 11.94 22.60 24.99
N LEU A 77 12.86 23.04 24.13
CA LEU A 77 14.02 23.81 24.50
C LEU A 77 13.85 25.27 24.06
N PRO A 78 14.04 26.25 24.96
CA PRO A 78 14.04 27.66 24.57
C PRO A 78 15.30 28.00 23.77
N VAL A 79 15.13 28.77 22.70
CA VAL A 79 16.22 29.44 21.98
C VAL A 79 16.22 30.89 22.45
N SER A 80 17.30 31.36 23.08
CA SER A 80 17.37 32.73 23.59
C SER A 80 18.79 33.29 23.62
N GLY A 81 18.93 34.59 23.40
CA GLY A 81 20.22 35.29 23.41
C GLY A 81 20.94 35.12 22.07
N ASN A 82 22.27 35.11 22.06
CA ASN A 82 23.07 34.98 20.84
C ASN A 82 23.97 33.71 20.87
N PRO A 83 23.41 32.50 21.02
CA PRO A 83 24.19 31.27 20.96
C PRO A 83 24.60 30.99 19.51
N ALA A 84 25.85 30.58 19.30
CA ALA A 84 26.30 30.09 17.98
C ALA A 84 25.63 28.74 17.63
N GLU A 85 25.40 27.91 18.65
CA GLU A 85 24.76 26.60 18.53
C GLU A 85 23.94 26.28 19.79
N ILE A 86 22.91 25.45 19.62
CA ILE A 86 22.16 24.82 20.70
C ILE A 86 22.28 23.31 20.55
N VAL A 87 22.69 22.67 21.63
CA VAL A 87 22.81 21.22 21.76
C VAL A 87 21.48 20.64 22.23
N ILE A 88 21.01 19.60 21.55
CA ILE A 88 19.76 18.89 21.84
C ILE A 88 20.13 17.43 22.11
N GLU A 89 19.88 16.97 23.32
CA GLU A 89 20.21 15.60 23.75
C GLU A 89 19.09 14.64 23.34
N LEU A 90 19.47 13.49 22.80
CA LEU A 90 18.58 12.37 22.50
C LEU A 90 18.91 11.25 23.49
N PRO A 91 18.23 11.19 24.66
CA PRO A 91 18.74 10.48 25.84
C PRO A 91 18.61 8.94 25.76
N SER A 92 17.92 8.41 24.75
CA SER A 92 17.62 6.99 24.64
C SER A 92 17.55 6.55 23.17
N LYS A 93 17.53 5.23 22.96
CA LYS A 93 17.11 4.64 21.68
C LYS A 93 15.73 5.17 21.27
N GLY A 94 15.47 5.29 19.98
CA GLY A 94 14.18 5.73 19.43
C GLY A 94 14.29 6.58 18.17
N TYR A 95 13.14 7.00 17.65
CA TYR A 95 12.99 7.99 16.59
C TYR A 95 12.66 9.36 17.19
N TYR A 96 13.23 10.41 16.60
CA TYR A 96 13.06 11.79 17.01
C TYR A 96 12.84 12.68 15.79
N HIS A 97 11.81 13.51 15.85
CA HIS A 97 11.62 14.63 14.93
C HIS A 97 11.88 15.93 15.67
N LEU A 98 12.68 16.82 15.08
CA LEU A 98 13.09 18.08 15.68
C LEU A 98 12.60 19.22 14.80
N ALA A 99 11.82 20.13 15.38
CA ALA A 99 11.36 21.35 14.72
C ALA A 99 11.83 22.58 15.49
N ALA A 100 12.66 23.40 14.85
CA ALA A 100 13.14 24.66 15.38
C ALA A 100 12.41 25.85 14.74
N THR A 101 11.98 26.80 15.55
CA THR A 101 11.49 28.11 15.09
C THR A 101 12.27 29.19 15.82
N VAL A 102 12.98 30.05 15.08
CA VAL A 102 13.85 31.10 15.62
C VAL A 102 13.47 32.44 15.03
N LYS A 103 13.34 33.44 15.89
CA LYS A 103 13.03 34.83 15.56
C LYS A 103 14.22 35.72 15.89
N ASP A 104 14.64 36.55 14.94
CA ASP A 104 15.70 37.54 15.16
C ASP A 104 15.19 38.84 15.82
N ALA A 105 16.12 39.75 16.11
CA ALA A 105 15.84 41.05 16.73
C ALA A 105 14.97 41.98 15.86
N ASP A 106 15.03 41.84 14.53
CA ASP A 106 14.21 42.60 13.57
C ASP A 106 12.80 42.00 13.41
N GLY A 107 12.60 40.80 13.97
CA GLY A 107 11.35 40.09 14.02
C GLY A 107 11.13 39.08 12.90
N ASN A 108 12.15 38.80 12.08
CA ASN A 108 12.10 37.77 11.04
C ASN A 108 12.12 36.39 11.68
N VAL A 109 11.29 35.47 11.17
CA VAL A 109 11.18 34.09 11.67
C VAL A 109 11.79 33.14 10.65
N GLN A 110 12.64 32.23 11.11
CA GLN A 110 13.16 31.11 10.34
C GLN A 110 12.82 29.79 11.02
N GLN A 111 12.71 28.74 10.22
CA GLN A 111 12.39 27.40 10.69
C GLN A 111 13.37 26.39 10.10
N ALA A 112 13.64 25.32 10.86
CA ALA A 112 14.43 24.19 10.43
C ALA A 112 13.83 22.92 11.02
N GLU A 113 13.81 21.85 10.24
CA GLU A 113 13.34 20.54 10.67
C GLU A 113 14.38 19.48 10.28
N ALA A 114 14.46 18.43 11.09
CA ALA A 114 15.25 17.25 10.80
C ALA A 114 14.72 16.07 11.63
N SER A 115 14.93 14.85 11.12
CA SER A 115 14.75 13.64 11.89
C SER A 115 16.09 13.05 12.33
N ALA A 116 16.03 12.22 13.37
CA ALA A 116 17.15 11.49 13.92
C ALA A 116 16.70 10.13 14.47
N ALA A 117 17.60 9.15 14.49
CA ALA A 117 17.34 7.84 15.08
C ALA A 117 18.52 7.41 15.94
N VAL A 118 18.24 7.00 17.17
CA VAL A 118 19.20 6.37 18.07
C VAL A 118 18.88 4.88 18.08
N ILE A 119 19.74 4.05 17.47
CA ILE A 119 19.40 2.65 17.17
C ILE A 119 20.18 1.62 18.00
N GLY A 120 21.01 2.07 18.94
CA GLY A 120 21.91 1.20 19.71
C GLY A 120 23.12 0.73 18.92
N ALA A 121 23.99 -0.05 19.57
CA ALA A 121 25.18 -0.60 18.93
C ALA A 121 24.84 -1.39 17.66
N ALA A 122 25.74 -1.35 16.67
CA ALA A 122 25.62 -2.19 15.47
C ALA A 122 25.75 -3.67 15.84
N LEU A 123 25.01 -4.53 15.13
CA LEU A 123 25.21 -5.98 15.21
C LEU A 123 26.61 -6.34 14.70
N SER A 124 27.23 -7.35 15.29
CA SER A 124 28.41 -7.96 14.68
C SER A 124 28.04 -8.64 13.35
N ASP A 125 29.01 -8.80 12.45
CA ASP A 125 28.76 -9.53 11.19
C ASP A 125 28.30 -10.96 11.44
N GLU A 126 28.83 -11.62 12.48
CA GLU A 126 28.41 -12.98 12.87
C GLU A 126 26.92 -13.04 13.23
N GLU A 127 26.42 -12.12 14.05
CA GLU A 127 25.00 -12.05 14.44
C GLU A 127 24.12 -11.67 13.25
N ARG A 128 24.53 -10.66 12.47
CA ARG A 128 23.80 -10.19 11.29
C ARG A 128 23.62 -11.32 10.27
N MET A 129 24.66 -12.11 10.03
CA MET A 129 24.63 -13.23 9.08
C MET A 129 23.74 -14.41 9.49
N GLN A 130 23.21 -14.44 10.73
CA GLN A 130 22.24 -15.43 11.18
C GLN A 130 20.79 -15.05 10.84
N SER A 131 20.52 -13.79 10.47
CA SER A 131 19.18 -13.29 10.18
C SER A 131 18.69 -13.71 8.78
N PHE A 132 17.37 -13.68 8.54
CA PHE A 132 16.77 -13.79 7.20
C PHE A 132 16.49 -12.41 6.57
N LEU A 133 16.68 -11.33 7.32
CA LEU A 133 16.32 -9.98 6.91
C LEU A 133 17.27 -9.41 5.85
N GLY A 134 16.69 -8.69 4.90
CA GLY A 134 17.40 -7.86 3.95
C GLY A 134 16.76 -6.49 3.81
N LEU A 135 17.53 -5.55 3.27
CA LEU A 135 17.09 -4.20 2.97
C LEU A 135 17.81 -3.79 1.70
N TRP A 136 17.06 -3.48 0.65
CA TRP A 136 17.68 -3.11 -0.61
C TRP A 136 18.17 -1.66 -0.54
N ASN A 137 19.48 -1.44 -0.74
CA ASN A 137 20.03 -0.09 -0.70
C ASN A 137 19.53 0.78 -1.87
N VAL A 138 19.29 0.18 -3.04
CA VAL A 138 18.91 0.83 -4.32
C VAL A 138 19.86 1.98 -4.68
N HIS A 139 19.56 3.22 -4.26
CA HIS A 139 20.40 4.41 -4.48
C HIS A 139 21.04 4.96 -3.20
N GLY A 140 20.68 4.43 -2.03
CA GLY A 140 21.23 4.83 -0.74
C GLY A 140 22.55 4.14 -0.39
N ASP A 141 23.18 4.62 0.68
CA ASP A 141 24.44 4.10 1.18
C ASP A 141 24.29 2.70 1.81
N LYS A 142 25.19 1.80 1.42
CA LYS A 142 25.26 0.43 1.92
C LYS A 142 25.70 0.33 3.39
N GLU A 143 26.52 1.27 3.88
CA GLU A 143 26.95 1.30 5.28
C GLU A 143 25.75 1.52 6.21
N MET A 144 24.80 2.35 5.79
CA MET A 144 23.56 2.58 6.53
C MET A 144 22.65 1.33 6.50
N VAL A 145 22.62 0.62 5.38
CA VAL A 145 21.93 -0.68 5.30
C VAL A 145 22.56 -1.73 6.22
N ALA A 146 23.88 -1.79 6.32
CA ALA A 146 24.57 -2.67 7.27
C ALA A 146 24.35 -2.24 8.73
N ALA A 147 24.39 -0.94 9.02
CA ALA A 147 24.12 -0.37 10.34
C ALA A 147 22.70 -0.65 10.84
N ALA A 148 21.73 -0.73 9.92
CA ALA A 148 20.36 -1.15 10.19
C ALA A 148 20.24 -2.65 10.54
N GLY A 149 21.28 -3.45 10.28
CA GLY A 149 21.30 -4.88 10.62
C GLY A 149 20.85 -5.82 9.50
N ALA A 150 20.84 -5.37 8.24
CA ALA A 150 20.45 -6.20 7.11
C ALA A 150 21.53 -7.23 6.74
N ARG A 151 21.14 -8.50 6.54
CA ARG A 151 22.03 -9.55 5.99
C ARG A 151 22.02 -9.55 4.48
N PHE A 152 20.83 -9.54 3.89
CA PHE A 152 20.62 -9.65 2.45
C PHE A 152 20.53 -8.27 1.82
N ASN A 153 21.08 -8.16 0.61
CA ASN A 153 20.91 -7.02 -0.28
C ASN A 153 20.69 -7.55 -1.71
N ARG A 154 20.22 -6.71 -2.63
CA ARG A 154 19.88 -7.11 -4.00
C ARG A 154 20.71 -6.34 -5.03
N ARG A 155 21.24 -7.05 -6.03
CA ARG A 155 22.13 -6.49 -7.06
C ARG A 155 21.58 -6.75 -8.46
N MET A 156 21.04 -5.70 -9.06
CA MET A 156 20.49 -5.77 -10.41
C MET A 156 21.56 -5.54 -11.48
N THR A 157 21.49 -6.29 -12.58
CA THR A 157 22.37 -6.14 -13.72
C THR A 157 21.63 -6.34 -15.05
N ALA A 158 22.29 -5.96 -16.13
CA ALA A 158 21.74 -6.03 -17.49
C ALA A 158 22.69 -6.82 -18.39
N ILE A 159 22.14 -7.76 -19.17
CA ILE A 159 22.90 -8.52 -20.17
C ILE A 159 22.69 -8.00 -21.60
N PHE A 160 21.68 -7.16 -21.85
CA PHE A 160 21.38 -6.61 -23.18
C PHE A 160 22.54 -5.79 -23.81
N LYS A 161 23.45 -5.31 -22.96
CA LYS A 161 24.60 -4.47 -23.35
C LYS A 161 25.75 -5.23 -24.00
N TYR A 162 25.77 -6.57 -23.91
CA TYR A 162 26.86 -7.38 -24.45
C TYR A 162 26.69 -7.63 -25.95
N ASP A 163 27.79 -7.52 -26.70
CA ASP A 163 27.84 -7.87 -28.11
C ASP A 163 28.07 -9.37 -28.32
N ARG A 164 27.96 -9.83 -29.58
CA ARG A 164 28.13 -11.25 -29.93
C ARG A 164 29.57 -11.75 -29.66
N ASP A 165 30.57 -10.88 -29.67
CA ASP A 165 31.96 -11.25 -29.34
C ASP A 165 32.09 -11.67 -27.87
N PHE A 166 31.20 -11.22 -26.98
CA PHE A 166 31.15 -11.62 -25.58
C PHE A 166 30.88 -13.12 -25.38
N LEU A 167 30.32 -13.82 -26.38
CA LEU A 167 30.09 -15.28 -26.33
C LEU A 167 31.39 -16.08 -26.13
N ARG A 168 32.56 -15.54 -26.52
CA ARG A 168 33.86 -16.22 -26.34
C ARG A 168 34.24 -16.48 -24.87
N TYR A 169 33.63 -15.73 -23.95
CA TYR A 169 33.89 -15.84 -22.52
C TYR A 169 33.11 -16.97 -21.83
N ALA A 170 32.34 -17.75 -22.59
CA ALA A 170 31.73 -19.00 -22.11
C ALA A 170 32.80 -20.05 -21.80
N ASP A 171 33.97 -19.99 -22.45
CA ASP A 171 35.17 -20.70 -22.03
C ASP A 171 35.79 -19.97 -20.81
N PRO A 172 35.80 -20.59 -19.61
CA PRO A 172 36.31 -19.95 -18.40
C PRO A 172 37.81 -19.64 -18.45
N SER A 173 38.56 -20.21 -19.40
CA SER A 173 39.98 -19.93 -19.64
C SER A 173 40.22 -18.58 -20.33
N VAL A 174 39.21 -18.04 -21.01
CA VAL A 174 39.27 -16.74 -21.69
C VAL A 174 38.84 -15.65 -20.70
N LYS A 175 39.72 -14.68 -20.42
CA LYS A 175 39.46 -13.56 -19.50
C LYS A 175 39.27 -12.25 -20.26
N PRO A 176 38.41 -11.33 -19.77
CA PRO A 176 38.27 -10.00 -20.33
C PRO A 176 39.58 -9.21 -20.17
N GLU A 177 39.85 -8.28 -21.08
CA GLU A 177 41.06 -7.46 -21.06
C GLU A 177 41.20 -6.60 -19.80
N LYS A 178 40.07 -6.25 -19.17
CA LYS A 178 39.98 -5.51 -17.92
C LYS A 178 39.09 -6.27 -16.93
N PRO A 179 39.63 -7.25 -16.19
CA PRO A 179 38.84 -7.98 -15.20
C PRO A 179 38.43 -7.03 -14.06
N VAL A 180 37.27 -7.31 -13.47
CA VAL A 180 36.86 -6.67 -12.21
C VAL A 180 37.86 -7.11 -11.14
N ALA A 181 38.42 -6.14 -10.40
CA ALA A 181 39.35 -6.45 -9.34
C ALA A 181 38.66 -7.29 -8.25
N PRO A 182 39.34 -8.29 -7.66
CA PRO A 182 38.85 -8.95 -6.46
C PRO A 182 38.60 -7.90 -5.36
N SER A 183 37.52 -8.08 -4.59
CA SER A 183 37.29 -7.37 -3.35
C SER A 183 37.40 -8.35 -2.19
N ASP A 184 37.47 -7.83 -0.97
CA ASP A 184 37.26 -8.61 0.25
C ASP A 184 35.87 -9.28 0.26
N GLU A 185 35.63 -10.14 1.25
CA GLU A 185 34.35 -10.85 1.41
C GLU A 185 33.16 -9.87 1.34
N PRO A 186 32.06 -10.28 0.69
CA PRO A 186 30.93 -9.40 0.50
C PRO A 186 30.28 -9.08 1.85
N GLU A 187 30.07 -7.78 2.09
CA GLU A 187 29.38 -7.23 3.26
C GLU A 187 27.96 -7.80 3.44
N PHE A 188 27.35 -8.29 2.38
CA PHE A 188 26.00 -8.86 2.36
C PHE A 188 25.98 -10.26 1.74
N SER A 189 24.96 -11.05 2.09
CA SER A 189 24.55 -12.19 1.28
C SER A 189 23.77 -11.67 0.07
N ASP A 190 24.46 -11.13 -0.93
CA ASP A 190 23.78 -10.52 -2.08
C ASP A 190 22.99 -11.53 -2.92
N ILE A 191 21.78 -11.13 -3.33
CA ILE A 191 21.00 -11.79 -4.39
C ILE A 191 21.22 -11.02 -5.69
N GLY A 192 21.89 -11.64 -6.65
CA GLY A 192 22.05 -11.09 -8.00
C GLY A 192 20.81 -11.30 -8.85
N VAL A 193 20.51 -10.37 -9.77
CA VAL A 193 19.37 -10.51 -10.70
C VAL A 193 19.65 -9.91 -12.08
N ILE A 194 19.17 -10.58 -13.15
CA ILE A 194 19.17 -10.04 -14.52
C ILE A 194 17.89 -9.23 -14.77
N SER A 195 18.00 -8.10 -15.47
CA SER A 195 16.87 -7.27 -15.89
C SER A 195 17.15 -6.59 -17.24
N PHE A 196 16.14 -5.89 -17.77
CA PHE A 196 16.20 -4.97 -18.92
C PHE A 196 16.41 -5.59 -20.32
N GLY A 197 15.99 -6.85 -20.54
CA GLY A 197 15.89 -7.45 -21.87
C GLY A 197 17.15 -8.18 -22.36
N LEU A 198 17.07 -8.68 -23.59
CA LEU A 198 18.16 -9.37 -24.30
C LEU A 198 18.87 -8.47 -25.32
N PRO A 199 20.12 -8.75 -25.71
CA PRO A 199 20.77 -8.01 -26.79
C PRO A 199 19.97 -8.07 -28.09
N MET A 200 19.85 -6.94 -28.81
CA MET A 200 19.05 -6.87 -30.05
C MET A 200 19.48 -7.90 -31.11
N TRP A 201 20.79 -8.21 -31.20
CA TRP A 201 21.30 -9.20 -32.15
C TRP A 201 20.79 -10.63 -31.89
N MET A 202 20.21 -10.91 -30.73
CA MET A 202 19.53 -12.19 -30.41
C MET A 202 18.05 -12.18 -30.79
N LEU A 203 17.45 -11.00 -30.94
CA LEU A 203 16.02 -10.79 -31.19
C LEU A 203 15.71 -10.44 -32.65
N ASP A 204 16.66 -9.78 -33.31
CA ASP A 204 16.65 -9.41 -34.72
C ASP A 204 18.12 -9.40 -35.22
N PRO A 205 18.59 -10.48 -35.86
CA PRO A 205 19.96 -10.60 -36.35
C PRO A 205 20.31 -9.59 -37.45
N GLU A 206 19.32 -9.00 -38.12
CA GLU A 206 19.50 -8.00 -39.18
C GLU A 206 19.56 -6.56 -38.64
N ASP A 207 18.95 -6.28 -37.47
CA ASP A 207 19.03 -4.99 -36.79
C ASP A 207 20.35 -4.83 -36.02
N GLY A 208 21.42 -4.63 -36.79
CA GLY A 208 22.78 -4.74 -36.30
C GLY A 208 23.20 -3.77 -35.18
N LYS A 209 22.45 -2.68 -34.88
CA LYS A 209 22.82 -1.65 -33.86
C LYS A 209 21.64 -0.79 -33.36
N GLY A 210 20.47 -1.36 -33.08
CA GLY A 210 19.35 -0.61 -32.47
C GLY A 210 19.73 -0.01 -31.10
N LYS A 211 20.15 1.27 -31.07
CA LYS A 211 20.44 2.01 -29.84
C LYS A 211 19.14 2.44 -29.17
N HIS A 212 18.62 1.61 -28.26
CA HIS A 212 17.64 2.04 -27.27
C HIS A 212 18.35 2.38 -25.95
N SER A 213 17.93 3.48 -25.31
CA SER A 213 18.61 4.04 -24.14
C SER A 213 18.08 3.53 -22.80
N PHE A 214 17.15 2.56 -22.78
CA PHE A 214 16.72 1.89 -21.55
C PHE A 214 16.03 0.54 -21.84
N GLY A 215 16.80 -0.54 -21.76
CA GLY A 215 16.33 -1.92 -21.96
C GLY A 215 15.94 -2.27 -23.41
N ASN A 216 16.07 -3.56 -23.74
CA ASN A 216 15.59 -4.13 -25.00
C ASN A 216 14.29 -4.91 -24.76
N PRO A 217 13.52 -5.26 -25.80
CA PRO A 217 12.35 -6.13 -25.66
C PRO A 217 12.73 -7.46 -24.97
N THR A 218 11.78 -8.05 -24.24
CA THR A 218 11.93 -9.38 -23.66
C THR A 218 11.00 -10.34 -24.39
N ARG A 219 11.56 -11.13 -25.32
CA ARG A 219 10.83 -12.13 -26.12
C ARG A 219 11.74 -13.29 -26.45
N ALA A 220 11.20 -14.32 -27.10
CA ALA A 220 11.97 -15.47 -27.54
C ALA A 220 13.19 -15.05 -28.39
N PRO A 221 14.40 -15.57 -28.10
CA PRO A 221 15.56 -15.37 -28.98
C PRO A 221 15.41 -16.20 -30.26
N GLU A 222 16.08 -15.78 -31.32
CA GLU A 222 16.19 -16.57 -32.56
C GLU A 222 17.01 -17.86 -32.37
N ASP A 223 17.99 -17.83 -31.45
CA ASP A 223 18.86 -18.96 -31.13
C ASP A 223 18.99 -19.16 -29.60
N TRP A 224 18.47 -20.28 -29.13
CA TRP A 224 18.47 -20.66 -27.71
C TRP A 224 19.85 -21.10 -27.20
N ASP A 225 20.69 -21.68 -28.06
CA ASP A 225 22.05 -22.10 -27.69
C ASP A 225 22.95 -20.86 -27.54
N GLU A 226 22.74 -19.83 -28.36
CA GLU A 226 23.40 -18.54 -28.17
C GLU A 226 22.98 -17.86 -26.87
N LEU A 227 21.70 -17.92 -26.49
CA LEU A 227 21.24 -17.42 -25.18
C LEU A 227 21.96 -18.12 -24.04
N LYS A 228 21.98 -19.45 -24.05
CA LYS A 228 22.67 -20.23 -23.02
C LYS A 228 24.16 -19.88 -22.96
N THR A 229 24.80 -19.71 -24.11
CA THR A 229 26.22 -19.34 -24.21
C THR A 229 26.47 -17.93 -23.66
N LEU A 230 25.59 -16.96 -23.93
CA LEU A 230 25.68 -15.61 -23.39
C LEU A 230 25.56 -15.61 -21.86
N VAL A 231 24.61 -16.36 -21.32
CA VAL A 231 24.40 -16.50 -19.87
C VAL A 231 25.64 -17.12 -19.20
N LYS A 232 26.23 -18.15 -19.81
CA LYS A 232 27.49 -18.75 -19.35
C LYS A 232 28.65 -17.76 -19.37
N SER A 233 28.79 -16.99 -20.45
CA SER A 233 29.79 -15.91 -20.54
C SER A 233 29.65 -14.90 -19.41
N PHE A 234 28.42 -14.47 -19.14
CA PHE A 234 28.08 -13.54 -18.07
C PHE A 234 28.38 -14.14 -16.68
N ALA A 235 27.96 -15.37 -16.42
CA ALA A 235 28.21 -16.04 -15.14
C ALA A 235 29.70 -16.28 -14.88
N ASN A 236 30.47 -16.58 -15.94
CA ASN A 236 31.92 -16.72 -15.87
C ASN A 236 32.63 -15.38 -15.63
N ASN A 237 32.05 -14.27 -16.10
CA ASN A 237 32.66 -12.93 -16.09
C ASN A 237 31.63 -11.86 -15.66
N PRO A 238 31.14 -11.94 -14.41
CA PRO A 238 30.15 -10.99 -13.92
C PRO A 238 30.73 -9.58 -13.81
N PRO A 239 29.89 -8.54 -13.76
CA PRO A 239 30.30 -7.17 -13.51
C PRO A 239 30.69 -6.93 -12.03
N TRP A 240 30.85 -7.98 -11.25
CA TRP A 240 31.15 -7.95 -9.81
C TRP A 240 32.39 -8.79 -9.52
N PRO A 241 33.06 -8.57 -8.38
CA PRO A 241 34.28 -9.31 -8.00
C PRO A 241 34.11 -10.83 -7.97
N SER A 242 32.91 -11.30 -7.63
CA SER A 242 32.51 -12.71 -7.66
C SER A 242 31.07 -12.86 -8.15
N PHE A 243 30.73 -14.06 -8.64
CA PHE A 243 29.34 -14.38 -8.96
C PHE A 243 28.57 -14.66 -7.65
N PRO A 244 27.36 -14.11 -7.45
CA PRO A 244 26.62 -14.29 -6.21
C PRO A 244 26.30 -15.76 -5.90
N LYS A 245 26.25 -16.08 -4.60
CA LYS A 245 25.82 -17.39 -4.11
C LYS A 245 24.33 -17.65 -4.40
N TYR A 246 23.52 -16.59 -4.38
CA TYR A 246 22.09 -16.62 -4.67
C TYR A 246 21.84 -15.78 -5.92
N PHE A 247 21.15 -16.34 -6.91
CA PHE A 247 20.92 -15.63 -8.17
C PHE A 247 19.48 -15.83 -8.66
N GLU A 248 18.71 -14.74 -8.64
CA GLU A 248 17.38 -14.63 -9.24
C GLU A 248 17.54 -14.51 -10.76
N ILE A 249 16.98 -15.47 -11.51
CA ILE A 249 17.27 -15.57 -12.95
C ILE A 249 16.78 -14.38 -13.77
N TYR A 250 15.72 -13.70 -13.33
CA TYR A 250 15.20 -12.51 -14.00
C TYR A 250 14.23 -11.72 -13.12
N ASN A 251 14.25 -10.38 -13.21
CA ASN A 251 13.31 -9.49 -12.51
C ASN A 251 12.01 -9.32 -13.29
N GLU A 252 10.87 -9.73 -12.72
CA GLU A 252 9.51 -9.48 -13.22
C GLU A 252 9.33 -9.68 -14.74
N PRO A 253 9.83 -10.79 -15.32
CA PRO A 253 9.83 -10.99 -16.77
C PRO A 253 8.43 -11.00 -17.37
N GLU A 254 7.40 -11.42 -16.61
CA GLU A 254 6.02 -11.54 -17.06
C GLU A 254 5.41 -10.18 -17.46
N TRP A 255 5.95 -9.07 -16.95
CA TRP A 255 5.51 -7.72 -17.32
C TRP A 255 6.01 -7.23 -18.67
N GLN A 256 7.08 -7.85 -19.15
CA GLN A 256 7.83 -7.42 -20.32
C GLN A 256 7.81 -8.47 -21.42
N TRP A 257 7.32 -9.67 -21.13
CA TRP A 257 7.33 -10.80 -22.06
C TRP A 257 6.38 -10.59 -23.23
N GLU A 258 6.90 -10.77 -24.44
CA GLU A 258 6.14 -10.86 -25.67
C GLU A 258 6.33 -12.26 -26.27
N GLY A 259 5.33 -13.13 -26.19
CA GLY A 259 5.43 -14.49 -26.73
C GLY A 259 4.45 -15.47 -26.11
N SER A 260 4.63 -16.76 -26.40
CA SER A 260 3.88 -17.85 -25.75
C SER A 260 4.37 -18.11 -24.32
N ASP A 261 3.53 -18.74 -23.49
CA ASP A 261 3.92 -19.17 -22.14
C ASP A 261 4.99 -20.28 -22.21
N GLU A 262 4.93 -21.15 -23.22
CA GLU A 262 5.96 -22.17 -23.46
C GLU A 262 7.34 -21.55 -23.74
N ASP A 263 7.39 -20.52 -24.59
CA ASP A 263 8.65 -19.81 -24.89
C ASP A 263 9.13 -19.01 -23.67
N PHE A 264 8.22 -18.46 -22.85
CA PHE A 264 8.56 -17.80 -21.60
C PHE A 264 9.28 -18.74 -20.64
N VAL A 265 8.71 -19.92 -20.40
CA VAL A 265 9.31 -20.93 -19.52
C VAL A 265 10.63 -21.43 -20.09
N ARG A 266 10.70 -21.66 -21.41
CA ARG A 266 11.96 -22.05 -22.07
C ARG A 266 13.05 -20.98 -21.92
N PHE A 267 12.70 -19.70 -22.01
CA PHE A 267 13.62 -18.58 -21.79
C PHE A 267 14.21 -18.57 -20.39
N LEU A 268 13.37 -18.69 -19.37
CA LEU A 268 13.79 -18.72 -17.98
C LEU A 268 14.61 -19.98 -17.67
N ALA A 269 14.17 -21.15 -18.12
CA ALA A 269 14.90 -22.40 -17.97
C ALA A 269 16.29 -22.34 -18.64
N THR A 270 16.40 -21.72 -19.82
CA THR A 270 17.69 -21.56 -20.53
C THR A 270 18.67 -20.70 -19.73
N ILE A 271 18.17 -19.63 -19.09
CA ILE A 271 18.99 -18.79 -18.19
C ILE A 271 19.41 -19.60 -16.96
N ALA A 272 18.47 -20.29 -16.31
CA ALA A 272 18.74 -21.09 -15.13
C ALA A 272 19.83 -22.14 -15.39
N ASP A 273 19.65 -22.94 -16.44
CA ASP A 273 20.60 -23.98 -16.83
C ASP A 273 21.97 -23.41 -17.23
N GLY A 274 21.99 -22.26 -17.92
CA GLY A 274 23.23 -21.58 -18.28
C GLY A 274 24.04 -21.16 -17.05
N ILE A 275 23.36 -20.66 -16.00
CA ILE A 275 24.01 -20.32 -14.73
C ILE A 275 24.49 -21.59 -14.03
N LYS A 276 23.63 -22.62 -13.88
CA LYS A 276 23.99 -23.88 -13.21
C LYS A 276 25.21 -24.55 -13.85
N GLU A 277 25.30 -24.54 -15.18
CA GLU A 277 26.46 -25.10 -15.89
C GLU A 277 27.76 -24.32 -15.66
N ALA A 278 27.69 -22.98 -15.59
CA ALA A 278 28.88 -22.14 -15.38
C ALA A 278 29.29 -22.03 -13.90
N ARG A 279 28.31 -22.11 -13.00
CA ARG A 279 28.42 -21.87 -11.56
C ARG A 279 27.59 -22.91 -10.77
N PRO A 280 28.06 -24.16 -10.67
CA PRO A 280 27.31 -25.23 -10.01
C PRO A 280 27.12 -25.03 -8.50
N ASP A 281 27.91 -24.15 -7.87
CA ASP A 281 27.80 -23.83 -6.43
C ASP A 281 26.81 -22.68 -6.14
N THR A 282 26.21 -22.07 -7.17
CA THR A 282 25.19 -21.02 -7.01
C THR A 282 23.81 -21.66 -6.83
N GLN A 283 23.04 -21.14 -5.88
CA GLN A 283 21.59 -21.39 -5.82
C GLN A 283 20.89 -20.52 -6.86
N VAL A 284 20.37 -21.18 -7.89
CA VAL A 284 19.67 -20.54 -9.00
C VAL A 284 18.19 -20.46 -8.65
N LEU A 285 17.76 -19.25 -8.29
CA LEU A 285 16.41 -18.97 -7.83
C LEU A 285 15.50 -18.61 -9.01
N GLY A 286 14.19 -18.78 -8.83
CA GLY A 286 13.17 -18.41 -9.81
C GLY A 286 13.23 -16.95 -10.25
N PRO A 287 12.46 -16.57 -11.29
CA PRO A 287 12.29 -15.16 -11.61
C PRO A 287 11.57 -14.48 -10.43
N GLY A 288 11.85 -13.22 -10.16
CA GLY A 288 11.04 -12.44 -9.24
C GLY A 288 9.70 -12.15 -9.89
N PHE A 289 8.71 -13.02 -9.71
CA PHE A 289 7.33 -12.73 -10.11
C PHE A 289 6.83 -11.53 -9.32
N SER A 290 6.31 -10.53 -10.02
CA SER A 290 5.86 -9.26 -9.43
C SER A 290 4.73 -9.37 -8.41
N GLN A 291 4.05 -10.51 -8.38
CA GLN A 291 2.98 -10.82 -7.44
C GLN A 291 3.07 -12.28 -7.02
N PRO A 292 2.75 -12.63 -5.76
CA PRO A 292 2.70 -14.00 -5.27
C PRO A 292 1.45 -14.76 -5.76
N ARG A 293 0.78 -14.29 -6.82
CA ARG A 293 -0.51 -14.85 -7.26
C ARG A 293 -0.32 -16.18 -7.99
N LEU A 294 -1.07 -17.19 -7.55
CA LEU A 294 -1.05 -18.53 -8.14
C LEU A 294 -1.62 -18.55 -9.57
N LYS A 295 -2.67 -17.77 -9.80
CA LYS A 295 -3.34 -17.61 -11.10
C LYS A 295 -3.39 -16.15 -11.51
N THR A 296 -3.12 -15.91 -12.77
CA THR A 296 -3.21 -14.61 -13.43
C THR A 296 -4.04 -14.80 -14.71
N SER A 297 -4.86 -13.81 -15.07
CA SER A 297 -5.83 -13.95 -16.16
C SER A 297 -5.30 -13.51 -17.52
N ASN A 298 -4.14 -12.84 -17.53
CA ASN A 298 -3.60 -12.13 -18.69
C ASN A 298 -2.08 -12.28 -18.81
N ARG A 299 -1.48 -13.12 -17.96
CA ARG A 299 -0.07 -13.49 -17.93
C ARG A 299 0.08 -14.90 -17.41
N ILE A 300 1.27 -15.46 -17.53
CA ILE A 300 1.61 -16.70 -16.86
C ILE A 300 1.67 -16.49 -15.34
N GLY A 301 1.01 -17.39 -14.60
CA GLY A 301 1.07 -17.46 -13.14
C GLY A 301 1.94 -18.63 -12.68
N LEU A 302 2.11 -18.77 -11.36
CA LEU A 302 2.93 -19.84 -10.79
C LEU A 302 2.42 -21.24 -11.11
N ILE A 303 1.09 -21.43 -11.22
CA ILE A 303 0.51 -22.72 -11.62
C ILE A 303 0.92 -23.10 -13.05
N ASP A 304 0.88 -22.16 -13.99
CA ASP A 304 1.25 -22.45 -15.38
C ASP A 304 2.76 -22.61 -15.53
N ALA A 305 3.56 -21.84 -14.79
CA ALA A 305 5.01 -22.00 -14.76
C ALA A 305 5.43 -23.37 -14.22
N GLU A 306 4.80 -23.86 -13.15
CA GLU A 306 5.01 -25.21 -12.62
C GLU A 306 4.58 -26.28 -13.63
N ARG A 307 3.36 -26.17 -14.18
CA ARG A 307 2.81 -27.11 -15.17
C ARG A 307 3.69 -27.25 -16.41
N LEU A 308 4.31 -26.16 -16.84
CA LEU A 308 5.23 -26.12 -17.98
C LEU A 308 6.68 -26.54 -17.63
N GLY A 309 6.95 -26.85 -16.37
CA GLY A 309 8.20 -27.46 -15.91
C GLY A 309 9.29 -26.47 -15.49
N LEU A 310 8.97 -25.19 -15.25
CA LEU A 310 9.99 -24.20 -14.83
C LEU A 310 10.67 -24.62 -13.53
N PHE A 311 9.93 -25.18 -12.58
CA PHE A 311 10.41 -25.46 -11.23
C PHE A 311 11.54 -26.51 -11.20
N GLU A 312 11.60 -27.40 -12.18
CA GLU A 312 12.67 -28.41 -12.33
C GLU A 312 14.05 -27.79 -12.56
N HIS A 313 14.10 -26.53 -13.00
CA HIS A 313 15.34 -25.80 -13.26
C HIS A 313 15.80 -24.94 -12.08
N LEU A 314 14.98 -24.81 -11.03
CA LEU A 314 15.18 -23.85 -9.94
C LEU A 314 15.59 -24.54 -8.63
N ASP A 315 16.33 -23.83 -7.79
CA ASP A 315 16.70 -24.25 -6.43
C ASP A 315 15.86 -23.55 -5.35
N GLY A 316 15.03 -22.57 -5.74
CA GLY A 316 14.17 -21.80 -4.85
C GLY A 316 13.22 -20.89 -5.62
N ILE A 317 12.16 -20.45 -4.95
CA ILE A 317 11.13 -19.56 -5.52
C ILE A 317 11.43 -18.11 -5.13
N VAL A 318 11.20 -17.19 -6.05
CA VAL A 318 11.29 -15.75 -5.80
C VAL A 318 9.95 -15.10 -6.13
N VAL A 319 9.44 -14.27 -5.21
CA VAL A 319 8.21 -13.51 -5.42
C VAL A 319 8.33 -12.11 -4.81
N HIS A 320 7.71 -11.13 -5.45
CA HIS A 320 7.54 -9.78 -4.94
C HIS A 320 6.14 -9.67 -4.32
N CYS A 321 6.05 -9.53 -2.99
CA CYS A 321 4.77 -9.62 -2.26
C CYS A 321 4.17 -8.25 -1.92
N TYR A 322 4.11 -7.35 -2.89
CA TYR A 322 3.39 -6.08 -2.71
C TYR A 322 1.87 -6.29 -2.63
N VAL A 323 1.21 -5.44 -1.84
CA VAL A 323 -0.25 -5.32 -1.71
C VAL A 323 -0.67 -3.86 -1.85
N ASP A 324 -1.95 -3.58 -2.10
CA ASP A 324 -2.43 -2.22 -2.32
C ASP A 324 -2.66 -1.43 -1.00
N GLY A 325 -1.57 -1.12 -0.30
CA GLY A 325 -1.62 -0.29 0.91
C GLY A 325 -2.32 -0.95 2.11
N SER A 326 -2.83 -2.17 1.95
CA SER A 326 -3.51 -2.93 3.00
C SER A 326 -2.55 -3.36 4.09
N GLU A 327 -3.10 -3.67 5.26
CA GLU A 327 -2.31 -4.18 6.37
C GLU A 327 -1.73 -5.58 6.11
N PRO A 328 -0.59 -5.94 6.75
CA PRO A 328 0.10 -7.21 6.50
C PRO A 328 -0.68 -8.49 6.83
N GLU A 329 -1.65 -8.44 7.74
CA GLU A 329 -2.38 -9.60 8.29
C GLU A 329 -3.51 -10.09 7.36
N GLY A 330 -3.86 -9.27 6.37
CA GLY A 330 -4.85 -9.59 5.34
C GLY A 330 -4.21 -10.20 4.09
N GLU A 331 -4.41 -9.53 2.94
CA GLU A 331 -3.98 -10.01 1.62
C GLU A 331 -2.50 -10.41 1.58
N PHE A 332 -1.63 -9.64 2.23
CA PHE A 332 -0.18 -9.84 2.19
C PHE A 332 0.21 -11.24 2.68
N ILE A 333 -0.11 -11.57 3.93
CA ILE A 333 0.27 -12.86 4.50
C ILE A 333 -0.55 -14.02 3.92
N GLN A 334 -1.82 -13.78 3.56
CA GLN A 334 -2.66 -14.82 2.97
C GLN A 334 -2.10 -15.32 1.63
N ASN A 335 -1.64 -14.41 0.77
CA ASN A 335 -1.01 -14.78 -0.50
C ASN A 335 0.22 -15.68 -0.30
N ILE A 336 0.98 -15.47 0.78
CA ILE A 336 2.17 -16.26 1.10
C ILE A 336 1.79 -17.64 1.63
N ILE A 337 0.76 -17.73 2.47
CA ILE A 337 0.21 -18.99 2.96
C ILE A 337 -0.31 -19.82 1.78
N ASP A 338 -1.03 -19.21 0.86
CA ASP A 338 -1.56 -19.86 -0.33
C ASP A 338 -0.42 -20.38 -1.24
N LEU A 339 0.66 -19.60 -1.40
CA LEU A 339 1.87 -20.03 -2.10
C LEU A 339 2.51 -21.25 -1.43
N LYS A 340 2.70 -21.25 -0.11
CA LYS A 340 3.28 -22.40 0.61
C LYS A 340 2.42 -23.65 0.44
N ASN A 341 1.10 -23.52 0.56
CA ASN A 341 0.18 -24.64 0.35
C ASN A 341 0.29 -25.19 -1.08
N PHE A 342 0.33 -24.32 -2.08
CA PHE A 342 0.52 -24.72 -3.47
C PHE A 342 1.83 -25.49 -3.69
N LEU A 343 2.95 -25.03 -3.12
CA LEU A 343 4.23 -25.74 -3.22
C LEU A 343 4.16 -27.13 -2.57
N VAL A 344 3.50 -27.26 -1.41
CA VAL A 344 3.29 -28.57 -0.78
C VAL A 344 2.44 -29.49 -1.66
N GLU A 345 1.33 -28.97 -2.20
CA GLU A 345 0.40 -29.73 -3.06
C GLU A 345 1.03 -30.20 -4.37
N THR A 346 1.98 -29.44 -4.91
CA THR A 346 2.71 -29.76 -6.15
C THR A 346 3.99 -30.56 -5.91
N GLY A 347 4.33 -30.90 -4.66
CA GLY A 347 5.52 -31.70 -4.33
C GLY A 347 6.82 -30.90 -4.22
N HIS A 348 6.73 -29.56 -4.18
CA HIS A 348 7.84 -28.62 -4.03
C HIS A 348 7.90 -27.96 -2.64
N GLY A 349 7.27 -28.54 -1.62
CA GLY A 349 7.15 -27.95 -0.28
C GLY A 349 8.48 -27.64 0.43
N ASP A 350 9.58 -28.27 0.02
CA ASP A 350 10.92 -28.03 0.56
C ASP A 350 11.68 -26.89 -0.16
N MET A 351 11.13 -26.31 -1.23
CA MET A 351 11.77 -25.20 -1.95
C MET A 351 11.81 -23.94 -1.07
N PRO A 352 12.98 -23.32 -0.88
CA PRO A 352 13.08 -22.06 -0.14
C PRO A 352 12.37 -20.94 -0.91
N ILE A 353 11.66 -20.09 -0.18
CA ILE A 353 11.02 -18.90 -0.73
C ILE A 353 11.82 -17.66 -0.36
N HIS A 354 12.23 -16.90 -1.37
CA HIS A 354 12.95 -15.64 -1.24
C HIS A 354 12.03 -14.49 -1.62
N PHE A 355 11.83 -13.54 -0.71
CA PHE A 355 11.12 -12.29 -0.98
C PHE A 355 12.14 -11.22 -1.30
N THR A 356 12.31 -10.90 -2.58
CA THR A 356 13.34 -9.96 -3.05
C THR A 356 12.86 -8.52 -3.10
N GLU A 357 11.55 -8.30 -3.07
CA GLU A 357 10.92 -6.99 -2.99
C GLU A 357 9.53 -7.06 -2.33
N PHE A 358 9.26 -6.13 -1.43
CA PHE A 358 7.94 -5.76 -0.91
C PHE A 358 8.09 -4.51 -0.05
N GLY A 359 7.01 -3.77 0.14
CA GLY A 359 7.02 -2.56 0.96
C GLY A 359 5.74 -1.74 0.80
N TRP A 360 5.67 -0.65 1.54
CA TRP A 360 4.58 0.31 1.50
C TRP A 360 5.12 1.69 1.20
N THR A 361 4.48 2.41 0.28
CA THR A 361 4.81 3.81 -0.02
C THR A 361 4.19 4.75 1.00
N SER A 362 4.97 5.72 1.48
CA SER A 362 4.49 6.75 2.39
C SER A 362 3.95 8.01 1.69
N TYR A 363 4.06 8.09 0.35
CA TYR A 363 3.71 9.27 -0.45
C TYR A 363 2.79 8.91 -1.63
N PRO A 364 1.88 9.80 -2.05
CA PRO A 364 1.06 9.55 -3.23
C PRO A 364 1.89 9.60 -4.52
N GLY A 365 1.42 8.93 -5.58
CA GLY A 365 1.99 9.02 -6.93
C GLY A 365 2.59 7.73 -7.50
N THR A 366 2.16 6.58 -7.01
CA THR A 366 2.44 5.24 -7.58
C THR A 366 1.13 4.41 -7.58
N TRP A 367 1.19 3.14 -8.00
CA TRP A 367 0.03 2.26 -8.10
C TRP A 367 -0.53 1.83 -6.74
N GLN A 368 0.30 1.84 -5.69
CA GLN A 368 -0.06 1.46 -4.33
C GLN A 368 -0.66 2.66 -3.57
N ARG A 369 -1.77 2.43 -2.86
CA ARG A 369 -2.37 3.37 -1.91
C ARG A 369 -1.34 3.76 -0.84
N PRO A 370 -1.03 5.06 -0.68
CA PRO A 370 -0.04 5.49 0.30
C PRO A 370 -0.57 5.37 1.72
N VAL A 371 0.35 5.07 2.64
CA VAL A 371 0.15 5.14 4.09
C VAL A 371 0.95 6.29 4.69
N ASP A 372 0.70 6.70 5.93
CA ASP A 372 1.60 7.64 6.60
C ASP A 372 2.90 6.94 7.08
N GLU A 373 3.94 7.71 7.42
CA GLU A 373 5.26 7.15 7.79
C GLU A 373 5.22 6.30 9.07
N LEU A 374 4.32 6.60 10.01
CA LEU A 374 4.12 5.79 11.20
C LEU A 374 3.51 4.43 10.83
N THR A 375 2.50 4.44 9.96
CA THR A 375 1.88 3.23 9.43
C THR A 375 2.83 2.42 8.56
N GLN A 376 3.71 3.05 7.77
CA GLN A 376 4.79 2.37 7.05
C GLN A 376 5.72 1.62 8.02
N ALA A 377 6.12 2.26 9.13
CA ALA A 377 6.96 1.62 10.15
C ALA A 377 6.26 0.43 10.83
N ARG A 378 4.96 0.58 11.13
CA ARG A 378 4.12 -0.51 11.68
C ARG A 378 4.06 -1.70 10.73
N TYR A 379 3.75 -1.45 9.46
CA TYR A 379 3.62 -2.49 8.44
C TYR A 379 4.94 -3.16 8.13
N LEU A 380 6.06 -2.42 8.13
CA LEU A 380 7.40 -2.98 8.01
C LEU A 380 7.67 -4.03 9.09
N VAL A 381 7.43 -3.69 10.37
CA VAL A 381 7.70 -4.63 11.47
C VAL A 381 6.73 -5.82 11.44
N ARG A 382 5.43 -5.55 11.26
CA ARG A 382 4.38 -6.58 11.19
C ARG A 382 4.62 -7.56 10.05
N SER A 383 4.89 -7.08 8.83
CA SER A 383 5.13 -7.93 7.67
C SER A 383 6.36 -8.81 7.81
N LEU A 384 7.49 -8.27 8.28
CA LEU A 384 8.70 -9.04 8.50
C LEU A 384 8.55 -10.08 9.62
N ALA A 385 7.84 -9.74 10.72
CA ALA A 385 7.53 -10.69 11.78
C ALA A 385 6.62 -11.83 11.27
N LEU A 386 5.63 -11.53 10.42
CA LEU A 386 4.77 -12.53 9.79
C LEU A 386 5.56 -13.40 8.81
N LEU A 387 6.44 -12.83 7.99
CA LEU A 387 7.32 -13.58 7.08
C LEU A 387 8.24 -14.56 7.82
N ALA A 388 8.72 -14.18 9.02
CA ALA A 388 9.51 -15.09 9.86
C ALA A 388 8.73 -16.37 10.22
N THR A 389 7.42 -16.27 10.39
CA THR A 389 6.53 -17.41 10.72
C THR A 389 6.25 -18.33 9.52
N GLN A 390 6.65 -17.88 8.33
CA GLN A 390 6.46 -18.61 7.07
C GLN A 390 7.77 -19.23 6.56
N ASP A 391 8.81 -19.32 7.40
CA ASP A 391 10.11 -19.90 7.05
C ASP A 391 10.77 -19.23 5.84
N ALA A 392 10.61 -17.91 5.70
CA ALA A 392 11.23 -17.13 4.63
C ALA A 392 12.76 -17.34 4.60
N ALA A 393 13.30 -17.77 3.46
CA ALA A 393 14.74 -17.96 3.31
C ALA A 393 15.50 -16.63 3.28
N SER A 394 14.87 -15.61 2.70
CA SER A 394 15.27 -14.20 2.82
C SER A 394 14.07 -13.29 2.63
N ALA A 395 14.06 -12.15 3.32
CA ALA A 395 13.06 -11.09 3.13
C ALA A 395 13.72 -9.72 2.97
N ILE A 396 13.85 -9.26 1.72
CA ILE A 396 14.45 -7.98 1.35
C ILE A 396 13.36 -6.91 1.25
N TYR A 397 13.32 -6.01 2.23
CA TYR A 397 12.39 -4.89 2.22
C TYR A 397 12.83 -3.85 1.17
N PHE A 398 11.87 -3.37 0.38
CA PHE A 398 12.05 -2.27 -0.56
C PHE A 398 11.60 -0.96 0.10
N CYS A 399 12.49 -0.04 0.48
CA CYS A 399 13.95 -0.02 0.33
C CYS A 399 14.59 1.03 1.27
N TYR A 400 15.92 1.18 1.26
CA TYR A 400 16.59 2.27 2.00
C TYR A 400 16.31 3.65 1.37
N ILE A 401 16.82 3.91 0.15
CA ILE A 401 16.55 5.13 -0.61
C ILE A 401 16.31 4.79 -2.09
N PHE A 402 15.14 5.14 -2.59
CA PHE A 402 14.78 5.06 -3.99
C PHE A 402 14.38 6.44 -4.53
N SER A 403 15.16 7.00 -5.45
CA SER A 403 14.92 8.34 -5.99
C SER A 403 13.65 8.47 -6.84
N GLY A 404 13.11 7.34 -7.32
CA GLY A 404 11.90 7.31 -8.15
C GLY A 404 11.99 8.12 -9.45
N ASN A 405 13.20 8.49 -9.89
CA ASN A 405 13.41 9.53 -10.91
C ASN A 405 12.60 10.82 -10.65
N GLY A 406 12.46 11.22 -9.38
CA GLY A 406 11.72 12.40 -8.96
C GLY A 406 10.23 12.19 -8.69
N LYS A 407 9.69 10.98 -8.91
CA LYS A 407 8.29 10.67 -8.59
C LYS A 407 8.13 10.44 -7.09
N LEU A 408 7.30 11.26 -6.44
CA LEU A 408 7.09 11.21 -4.99
C LEU A 408 6.58 9.85 -4.50
N GLY A 409 5.59 9.25 -5.17
CA GLY A 409 5.05 7.96 -4.75
C GLY A 409 6.05 6.81 -4.84
N GLU A 410 7.00 6.89 -5.77
CA GLU A 410 8.12 5.95 -5.83
C GLU A 410 9.14 6.21 -4.69
N GLN A 411 9.43 7.49 -4.40
CA GLN A 411 10.29 7.86 -3.27
C GLN A 411 9.71 7.44 -1.91
N GLY A 412 8.39 7.40 -1.81
CA GLY A 412 7.67 7.02 -0.60
C GLY A 412 7.98 5.61 -0.10
N PHE A 413 8.46 4.68 -0.95
CA PHE A 413 8.91 3.34 -0.51
C PHE A 413 10.19 3.34 0.33
N SER A 414 10.95 4.43 0.29
CA SER A 414 12.17 4.59 1.07
C SER A 414 11.86 4.64 2.56
N ILE A 415 12.64 3.94 3.38
CA ILE A 415 12.57 4.05 4.86
C ILE A 415 13.45 5.18 5.41
N ALA A 416 14.16 5.90 4.53
CA ALA A 416 14.82 7.16 4.81
C ALA A 416 14.31 8.26 3.87
N HIS A 417 14.46 9.51 4.28
CA HIS A 417 14.23 10.67 3.43
C HIS A 417 15.32 10.78 2.35
N MET A 418 15.06 11.55 1.30
CA MET A 418 16.00 11.70 0.17
C MET A 418 17.32 12.38 0.57
N ASP A 419 17.34 13.09 1.70
CA ASP A 419 18.55 13.69 2.28
C ASP A 419 19.35 12.73 3.17
N GLY A 420 18.91 11.47 3.31
CA GLY A 420 19.52 10.43 4.12
C GLY A 420 18.88 10.25 5.50
N THR A 421 18.22 11.29 6.04
CA THR A 421 17.69 11.27 7.41
C THR A 421 16.61 10.19 7.60
N PRO A 422 16.51 9.57 8.79
CA PRO A 422 15.68 8.39 8.97
C PRO A 422 14.18 8.73 8.97
N LYS A 423 13.34 7.85 8.42
CA LYS A 423 11.92 7.78 8.81
C LYS A 423 11.76 6.91 10.06
N PRO A 424 10.60 6.91 10.75
CA PRO A 424 10.32 5.94 11.80
C PRO A 424 10.57 4.48 11.37
N ALA A 425 10.33 4.17 10.09
CA ALA A 425 10.55 2.84 9.51
C ALA A 425 12.03 2.39 9.57
N TYR A 426 13.01 3.29 9.45
CA TYR A 426 14.43 2.94 9.57
C TYR A 426 14.79 2.53 11.01
N ALA A 427 14.32 3.30 12.00
CA ALA A 427 14.51 2.96 13.41
C ALA A 427 13.81 1.63 13.75
N ALA A 428 12.61 1.41 13.22
CA ALA A 428 11.84 0.19 13.44
C ALA A 428 12.47 -1.06 12.81
N TYR A 429 12.95 -0.97 11.56
CA TYR A 429 13.73 -2.03 10.91
C TYR A 429 14.97 -2.38 11.75
N SER A 430 15.71 -1.34 12.15
CA SER A 430 16.94 -1.48 12.94
C SER A 430 16.69 -2.18 14.27
N HIS A 431 15.56 -1.88 14.91
CA HIS A 431 15.16 -2.50 16.16
C HIS A 431 14.77 -3.97 15.98
N LEU A 432 13.93 -4.27 14.99
CA LEU A 432 13.53 -5.63 14.64
C LEU A 432 14.75 -6.50 14.35
N ALA A 433 15.69 -6.02 13.53
CA ALA A 433 16.90 -6.75 13.17
C ALA A 433 17.70 -7.21 14.39
N ARG A 434 17.81 -6.36 15.42
CA ARG A 434 18.50 -6.70 16.68
C ARG A 434 17.77 -7.74 17.51
N TRP A 435 16.44 -7.79 17.44
CA TRP A 435 15.65 -8.78 18.17
C TRP A 435 15.64 -10.15 17.50
N VAL A 436 15.61 -10.20 16.17
CA VAL A 436 15.57 -11.48 15.43
C VAL A 436 16.95 -12.05 15.12
N ALA A 437 18.01 -11.23 15.15
CA ALA A 437 19.38 -11.72 15.00
C ALA A 437 19.74 -12.63 16.18
N GLY A 438 19.94 -13.94 15.93
CA GLY A 438 20.15 -14.93 16.97
C GLY A 438 18.86 -15.47 17.60
N ALA A 439 17.70 -15.29 16.96
CA ALA A 439 16.49 -16.01 17.33
C ALA A 439 16.67 -17.54 17.12
N GLU A 440 16.03 -18.32 17.98
CA GLU A 440 16.09 -19.78 18.01
C GLU A 440 14.73 -20.40 17.69
N GLY A 441 14.75 -21.49 16.93
CA GLY A 441 13.56 -22.28 16.59
C GLY A 441 12.63 -21.60 15.58
N PRO A 442 11.50 -22.24 15.24
CA PRO A 442 10.52 -21.65 14.34
C PRO A 442 9.75 -20.53 15.04
N PHE A 443 9.47 -19.47 14.28
CA PHE A 443 8.57 -18.40 14.72
C PHE A 443 7.13 -18.90 14.63
N GLN A 444 6.30 -18.56 15.62
CA GLN A 444 4.90 -18.99 15.69
C GLN A 444 3.98 -17.76 15.65
N TRP A 445 3.08 -17.69 14.67
CA TRP A 445 2.07 -16.65 14.59
C TRP A 445 0.79 -17.06 15.31
N LEU A 446 0.45 -16.35 16.38
CA LEU A 446 -0.69 -16.60 17.25
C LEU A 446 -1.69 -15.44 17.16
N ARG A 447 -2.88 -15.74 16.65
CA ARG A 447 -4.02 -14.80 16.58
C ARG A 447 -4.85 -14.93 17.85
N LEU A 448 -4.59 -14.06 18.84
CA LEU A 448 -5.19 -14.14 20.17
C LEU A 448 -6.64 -13.66 20.17
N THR A 449 -6.92 -12.64 19.37
CA THR A 449 -8.27 -12.16 19.03
C THR A 449 -8.29 -11.89 17.52
N PRO A 450 -9.44 -11.47 16.94
CA PRO A 450 -9.47 -11.02 15.55
C PRO A 450 -8.54 -9.84 15.23
N GLY A 451 -8.15 -9.03 16.23
CA GLY A 451 -7.23 -7.90 16.04
C GLY A 451 -5.89 -8.05 16.75
N THR A 452 -5.77 -8.90 17.77
CA THR A 452 -4.57 -9.02 18.60
C THR A 452 -3.68 -10.17 18.12
N HIS A 453 -2.43 -9.85 17.80
CA HIS A 453 -1.47 -10.79 17.24
C HIS A 453 -0.22 -10.90 18.12
N MET A 454 0.35 -12.10 18.14
CA MET A 454 1.63 -12.40 18.77
C MET A 454 2.48 -13.24 17.82
N VAL A 455 3.73 -12.85 17.61
CA VAL A 455 4.76 -13.68 16.97
C VAL A 455 5.73 -14.12 18.06
N LEU A 456 5.72 -15.42 18.40
CA LEU A 456 6.52 -16.02 19.47
C LEU A 456 7.74 -16.76 18.89
N PHE A 457 8.92 -16.58 19.49
CA PHE A 457 10.16 -17.25 19.10
C PHE A 457 11.11 -17.44 20.30
N GLY A 458 12.07 -18.35 20.17
CA GLY A 458 13.06 -18.62 21.21
C GLY A 458 14.22 -17.65 21.13
N ARG A 459 14.87 -17.36 22.25
CA ARG A 459 16.13 -16.60 22.26
C ARG A 459 16.86 -16.76 23.59
N ASP A 460 18.17 -16.99 23.55
CA ASP A 460 19.04 -17.03 24.73
C ASP A 460 18.54 -18.02 25.81
N GLY A 461 17.95 -19.14 25.36
CA GLY A 461 17.31 -20.14 26.24
C GLY A 461 15.96 -19.74 26.86
N GLY A 462 15.46 -18.53 26.59
CA GLY A 462 14.13 -18.05 26.96
C GLY A 462 13.20 -17.87 25.76
N SER A 463 12.12 -17.12 25.95
CA SER A 463 11.14 -16.80 24.89
C SER A 463 11.06 -15.29 24.66
N SER A 464 10.80 -14.90 23.41
CA SER A 464 10.55 -13.54 22.99
C SER A 464 9.29 -13.47 22.13
N ALA A 465 8.59 -12.34 22.19
CA ALA A 465 7.42 -12.10 21.37
C ALA A 465 7.38 -10.69 20.79
N ILE A 466 6.81 -10.58 19.59
CA ILE A 466 6.37 -9.32 18.98
C ILE A 466 4.85 -9.30 19.07
N LEU A 467 4.29 -8.30 19.72
CA LEU A 467 2.86 -8.19 20.05
C LEU A 467 2.29 -6.90 19.47
N TRP A 468 1.09 -6.96 18.90
CA TRP A 468 0.37 -5.77 18.44
C TRP A 468 -1.13 -6.04 18.39
N ASP A 469 -1.91 -4.96 18.25
CA ASP A 469 -3.32 -5.04 17.91
C ASP A 469 -3.59 -4.22 16.65
N ALA A 470 -4.00 -4.89 15.58
CA ALA A 470 -4.19 -4.30 14.27
C ALA A 470 -5.33 -3.26 14.24
N HIS A 471 -6.33 -3.39 15.12
CA HIS A 471 -7.57 -2.63 15.06
C HIS A 471 -7.65 -1.48 16.06
N GLY A 472 -6.70 -1.36 16.99
CA GLY A 472 -6.66 -0.25 17.94
C GLY A 472 -5.98 -0.59 19.25
N GLN A 473 -6.40 0.09 20.32
CA GLN A 473 -5.87 -0.20 21.66
C GLN A 473 -6.60 -1.39 22.28
N SER A 474 -5.82 -2.30 22.89
CA SER A 474 -6.34 -3.42 23.66
C SER A 474 -5.44 -3.73 24.85
N GLU A 475 -5.98 -4.44 25.85
CA GLU A 475 -5.22 -4.93 26.99
C GLU A 475 -4.86 -6.41 26.79
N PHE A 476 -3.58 -6.74 26.92
CA PHE A 476 -3.07 -8.11 26.91
C PHE A 476 -2.49 -8.49 28.26
N THR A 477 -2.88 -9.65 28.80
CA THR A 477 -2.32 -10.18 30.05
C THR A 477 -1.08 -11.01 29.74
N LEU A 478 0.06 -10.61 30.29
CA LEU A 478 1.34 -11.28 30.07
C LEU A 478 1.35 -12.67 30.76
N PRO A 479 1.98 -13.69 30.15
CA PRO A 479 2.10 -15.05 30.70
C PRO A 479 2.96 -15.14 31.97
N GLY A 480 3.63 -14.06 32.33
CA GLY A 480 4.55 -13.95 33.45
C GLY A 480 5.25 -12.61 33.43
N ARG A 481 6.09 -12.35 34.43
CA ARG A 481 6.86 -11.11 34.51
C ARG A 481 7.92 -11.09 33.40
N PRO A 482 7.90 -10.11 32.49
CA PRO A 482 8.91 -10.01 31.43
C PRO A 482 10.24 -9.53 31.99
N ALA A 483 11.33 -9.87 31.30
CA ALA A 483 12.67 -9.38 31.56
C ALA A 483 12.88 -7.99 30.95
N ARG A 484 12.38 -7.76 29.73
CA ARG A 484 12.36 -6.45 29.06
C ARG A 484 11.12 -6.27 28.22
N ILE A 485 10.71 -5.01 28.05
CA ILE A 485 9.69 -4.57 27.10
C ILE A 485 10.25 -3.36 26.36
N GLU A 486 10.17 -3.38 25.04
CA GLU A 486 10.59 -2.27 24.17
C GLU A 486 9.50 -1.99 23.13
N ASP A 487 9.36 -0.74 22.69
CA ASP A 487 8.46 -0.40 21.58
C ASP A 487 9.12 -0.63 20.21
N MET A 488 8.37 -0.39 19.13
CA MET A 488 8.84 -0.75 17.79
C MET A 488 10.11 -0.04 17.33
N VAL A 489 10.47 1.11 17.92
CA VAL A 489 11.72 1.82 17.58
C VAL A 489 12.80 1.68 18.65
N GLY A 490 12.56 0.83 19.65
CA GLY A 490 13.55 0.40 20.63
C GLY A 490 13.65 1.20 21.91
N ARG A 491 12.65 2.05 22.24
CA ARG A 491 12.60 2.65 23.59
C ARG A 491 12.16 1.62 24.60
N SER A 492 12.78 1.63 25.77
CA SER A 492 12.36 0.79 26.89
C SER A 492 11.01 1.24 27.45
N LEU A 493 10.08 0.29 27.62
CA LEU A 493 8.80 0.51 28.27
C LEU A 493 8.83 -0.01 29.72
N PRO A 494 8.09 0.61 30.65
CA PRO A 494 8.00 0.13 32.02
C PRO A 494 7.30 -1.23 32.08
N ILE A 495 7.80 -2.14 32.93
CA ILE A 495 7.15 -3.43 33.18
C ILE A 495 5.88 -3.20 34.02
N PRO A 496 4.68 -3.55 33.51
CA PRO A 496 3.42 -3.33 34.21
C PRO A 496 3.34 -4.14 35.52
N ALA A 497 2.98 -3.47 36.62
CA ALA A 497 2.93 -4.11 37.94
C ALA A 497 1.77 -5.12 38.09
N ASP A 498 0.70 -4.93 37.31
CA ASP A 498 -0.47 -5.81 37.25
C ASP A 498 -0.37 -6.89 36.16
N GLY A 499 0.76 -6.92 35.42
CA GLY A 499 0.99 -7.86 34.33
C GLY A 499 0.20 -7.56 33.06
N LYS A 500 -0.46 -6.40 32.95
CA LYS A 500 -1.24 -6.02 31.78
C LYS A 500 -0.49 -5.04 30.88
N LEU A 501 -0.33 -5.41 29.62
CA LEU A 501 0.32 -4.59 28.60
C LEU A 501 -0.73 -3.99 27.67
N THR A 502 -0.68 -2.69 27.47
CA THR A 502 -1.48 -2.01 26.45
C THR A 502 -0.85 -2.24 25.08
N LEU A 503 -1.60 -2.83 24.17
CA LEU A 503 -1.22 -3.02 22.77
C LEU A 503 -1.85 -1.93 21.90
N SER A 504 -1.28 -1.73 20.72
CA SER A 504 -1.76 -0.81 19.68
C SER A 504 -1.35 -1.34 18.31
N PRO A 505 -1.68 -0.65 17.19
CA PRO A 505 -1.14 -1.01 15.88
C PRO A 505 0.39 -0.91 15.78
N SER A 506 1.04 -0.21 16.71
CA SER A 506 2.50 -0.21 16.87
C SER A 506 2.97 -1.44 17.65
N PRO A 507 3.84 -2.29 17.06
CA PRO A 507 4.35 -3.47 17.75
C PRO A 507 5.16 -3.17 19.00
N VAL A 508 5.07 -4.06 19.98
CA VAL A 508 5.90 -4.07 21.19
C VAL A 508 6.64 -5.40 21.28
N PHE A 509 7.88 -5.33 21.73
CA PHE A 509 8.77 -6.46 21.86
C PHE A 509 8.91 -6.84 23.33
N VAL A 510 8.71 -8.11 23.66
CA VAL A 510 8.73 -8.61 25.04
C VAL A 510 9.62 -9.83 25.12
N SER A 511 10.46 -9.93 26.15
CA SER A 511 11.23 -11.15 26.42
C SER A 511 11.00 -11.68 27.83
N TRP A 512 11.13 -12.99 27.98
CA TRP A 512 11.03 -13.72 29.23
C TRP A 512 12.18 -14.71 29.36
N GLU A 513 12.89 -14.66 30.49
CA GLU A 513 13.93 -15.64 30.82
C GLU A 513 13.38 -16.95 31.40
N GLN A 514 12.18 -16.91 31.99
CA GLN A 514 11.58 -18.03 32.73
C GLN A 514 10.50 -18.77 31.95
N VAL A 515 10.11 -18.23 30.79
CA VAL A 515 9.12 -18.85 29.90
C VAL A 515 9.91 -19.60 28.84
N ASN A 516 9.99 -20.93 28.99
CA ASN A 516 10.80 -21.78 28.13
C ASN A 516 9.93 -22.48 27.08
N GLY A 517 10.46 -22.56 25.86
CA GLY A 517 9.88 -23.32 24.75
C GLY A 517 8.88 -22.53 23.90
N THR A 518 8.99 -22.69 22.58
CA THR A 518 8.05 -22.18 21.58
C THR A 518 7.07 -23.24 21.10
N GLU A 519 7.20 -24.48 21.56
CA GLU A 519 6.33 -25.59 21.17
C GLU A 519 4.90 -25.35 21.64
N LEU A 520 3.97 -25.44 20.68
CA LEU A 520 2.55 -25.23 20.89
C LEU A 520 1.79 -26.54 20.69
N ARG A 521 1.12 -27.02 21.73
CA ARG A 521 0.18 -28.15 21.64
C ARG A 521 -1.23 -27.60 21.43
N GLN A 522 -1.75 -27.77 20.21
CA GLN A 522 -3.06 -27.25 19.83
C GLN A 522 -4.18 -28.26 20.11
N ALA A 523 -5.24 -27.81 20.80
CA ALA A 523 -6.48 -28.56 21.00
C ALA A 523 -7.45 -28.39 19.82
N PRO A 524 -8.46 -29.28 19.66
CA PRO A 524 -9.54 -29.08 18.69
C PRO A 524 -10.26 -27.75 18.91
N ALA A 525 -10.61 -27.04 17.82
CA ALA A 525 -11.31 -25.77 17.91
C ALA A 525 -12.69 -25.90 18.55
N LEU A 526 -13.08 -24.91 19.36
CA LEU A 526 -14.42 -24.77 19.92
C LEU A 526 -15.19 -23.68 19.16
N THR A 527 -16.51 -23.81 19.09
CA THR A 527 -17.39 -22.73 18.64
C THR A 527 -18.09 -22.13 19.85
N LEU A 528 -18.00 -20.80 20.02
CA LEU A 528 -18.61 -20.04 21.11
C LEU A 528 -19.58 -19.02 20.53
N MET A 529 -20.87 -19.29 20.64
CA MET A 529 -21.89 -18.29 20.33
C MET A 529 -21.96 -17.25 21.45
N ARG A 530 -21.98 -15.96 21.10
CA ARG A 530 -22.15 -14.86 22.07
C ARG A 530 -23.40 -15.09 22.93
N GLY A 531 -23.27 -14.84 24.24
CA GLY A 531 -24.36 -15.05 25.20
C GLY A 531 -24.58 -16.51 25.63
N ASN A 532 -23.88 -17.48 25.01
CA ASN A 532 -23.80 -18.87 25.48
C ASN A 532 -22.45 -19.11 26.18
N GLY A 533 -22.37 -20.23 26.90
CA GLY A 533 -21.12 -20.78 27.41
C GLY A 533 -20.69 -22.02 26.63
N VAL A 534 -19.37 -22.25 26.55
CA VAL A 534 -18.78 -23.52 26.11
C VAL A 534 -17.82 -24.03 27.19
N GLU A 535 -17.84 -25.33 27.47
CA GLU A 535 -16.96 -25.91 28.49
C GLU A 535 -15.54 -26.08 27.92
N LEU A 536 -14.55 -25.47 28.58
CA LEU A 536 -13.13 -25.69 28.29
C LEU A 536 -12.72 -27.11 28.66
N PRO A 537 -11.82 -27.75 27.91
CA PRO A 537 -11.29 -29.06 28.26
C PRO A 537 -10.71 -29.08 29.68
N ALA A 538 -10.85 -30.21 30.37
CA ALA A 538 -10.22 -30.40 31.67
C ALA A 538 -8.69 -30.49 31.45
N THR A 539 -7.96 -29.43 31.78
CA THR A 539 -6.51 -29.43 31.79
C THR A 539 -6.03 -29.47 33.23
N ALA A 540 -5.09 -30.38 33.52
CA ALA A 540 -4.75 -30.71 34.90
C ALA A 540 -3.87 -29.65 35.59
N GLU A 541 -3.25 -28.70 34.88
CA GLU A 541 -2.08 -27.99 35.42
C GLU A 541 -1.90 -26.50 35.06
N SER A 542 -2.74 -25.88 34.22
CA SER A 542 -2.44 -24.53 33.70
C SER A 542 -3.62 -23.54 33.78
N GLN A 543 -3.32 -22.33 34.26
CA GLN A 543 -4.23 -21.18 34.19
C GLN A 543 -4.28 -20.66 32.76
N TRP A 544 -5.46 -20.63 32.16
CA TRP A 544 -5.66 -20.07 30.83
C TRP A 544 -5.49 -18.55 30.83
N LEU A 545 -4.71 -18.05 29.89
CA LEU A 545 -4.69 -16.67 29.44
C LEU A 545 -5.89 -16.47 28.52
N ILE A 546 -6.92 -15.82 29.06
CA ILE A 546 -8.15 -15.54 28.34
C ILE A 546 -8.04 -14.14 27.74
N PRO A 547 -7.99 -14.02 26.41
CA PRO A 547 -7.98 -12.71 25.77
C PRO A 547 -9.31 -12.00 26.01
N ALA A 548 -9.25 -10.69 26.33
CA ALA A 548 -10.46 -9.88 26.45
C ALA A 548 -11.20 -9.81 25.10
N PRO A 549 -12.54 -9.74 25.09
CA PRO A 549 -13.45 -9.65 26.24
C PRO A 549 -14.00 -11.02 26.69
N LEU A 550 -13.38 -12.13 26.31
CA LEU A 550 -13.80 -13.45 26.76
C LEU A 550 -13.57 -13.59 28.27
N SER A 551 -14.37 -14.43 28.91
CA SER A 551 -14.22 -14.70 30.34
C SER A 551 -14.51 -16.16 30.66
N VAL A 552 -13.84 -16.67 31.69
CA VAL A 552 -14.04 -18.04 32.18
C VAL A 552 -14.54 -18.02 33.62
N SER A 553 -15.56 -18.81 33.91
CA SER A 553 -16.05 -19.08 35.26
C SER A 553 -16.01 -20.59 35.52
N GLY A 554 -15.10 -21.02 36.40
CA GLY A 554 -14.77 -22.44 36.54
C GLY A 554 -14.16 -22.99 35.25
N ARG A 555 -14.95 -23.73 34.46
CA ARG A 555 -14.57 -24.24 33.14
C ARG A 555 -15.47 -23.71 32.02
N GLU A 556 -16.46 -22.90 32.31
CA GLU A 556 -17.36 -22.34 31.31
C GLU A 556 -16.74 -21.06 30.74
N LEU A 557 -16.34 -21.11 29.46
CA LEU A 557 -15.91 -19.96 28.68
C LEU A 557 -17.15 -19.26 28.10
N SER A 558 -17.21 -17.94 28.21
CA SER A 558 -18.30 -17.12 27.70
C SER A 558 -17.80 -15.89 26.96
N ALA A 559 -18.61 -15.43 26.01
CA ALA A 559 -18.38 -14.20 25.26
C ALA A 559 -19.56 -13.24 25.49
N PRO A 560 -19.32 -11.97 25.89
CA PRO A 560 -20.39 -10.98 25.94
C PRO A 560 -20.96 -10.70 24.55
N ALA A 561 -22.18 -10.19 24.47
CA ALA A 561 -22.83 -9.79 23.21
C ALA A 561 -22.01 -8.76 22.38
N THR A 562 -21.08 -8.05 23.02
CA THR A 562 -20.21 -7.06 22.38
C THR A 562 -18.87 -7.63 21.90
N ALA A 563 -18.56 -8.91 22.17
CA ALA A 563 -17.27 -9.50 21.84
C ALA A 563 -17.08 -9.59 20.32
N PRO A 564 -16.01 -9.06 19.69
CA PRO A 564 -15.79 -9.20 18.24
C PRO A 564 -15.97 -10.64 17.77
N VAL A 565 -16.70 -10.85 16.67
CA VAL A 565 -16.81 -12.19 16.05
C VAL A 565 -15.51 -12.56 15.35
N GLY A 566 -15.23 -13.85 15.24
CA GLY A 566 -14.05 -14.40 14.56
C GLY A 566 -13.18 -15.27 15.47
N PRO A 567 -11.94 -15.55 15.04
CA PRO A 567 -11.06 -16.48 15.74
C PRO A 567 -10.42 -15.85 16.99
N TYR A 568 -10.36 -16.63 18.05
CA TYR A 568 -9.62 -16.37 19.28
C TYR A 568 -8.72 -17.55 19.60
N LEU A 569 -7.63 -17.26 20.32
CA LEU A 569 -6.72 -18.29 20.82
C LEU A 569 -6.48 -18.06 22.30
N LEU A 570 -6.93 -19.03 23.10
CA LEU A 570 -6.61 -19.10 24.52
C LEU A 570 -5.29 -19.84 24.67
N LEU A 571 -4.41 -19.32 25.53
CA LEU A 571 -3.11 -19.91 25.78
C LEU A 571 -2.99 -20.36 27.22
N ALA A 572 -2.28 -21.43 27.48
CA ALA A 572 -1.92 -21.82 28.84
C ALA A 572 -0.48 -22.32 28.85
N GLN A 573 0.30 -21.91 29.85
CA GLN A 573 1.66 -22.38 30.00
C GLN A 573 1.67 -23.61 30.92
N GLY A 574 2.22 -24.73 30.43
CA GLY A 574 2.42 -25.96 31.20
C GLY A 574 3.90 -26.29 31.39
N ALA A 575 4.20 -27.34 32.15
CA ALA A 575 5.57 -27.82 32.35
C ALA A 575 6.26 -28.30 31.04
N ASP A 576 5.45 -28.69 30.05
CA ASP A 576 5.90 -29.21 28.76
C ASP A 576 5.81 -28.18 27.60
N GLY A 577 5.60 -26.89 27.88
CA GLY A 577 5.45 -25.84 26.87
C GLY A 577 4.04 -25.24 26.81
N TRP A 578 3.67 -24.65 25.67
CA TRP A 578 2.41 -23.93 25.50
C TRP A 578 1.28 -24.87 25.09
N GLN A 579 0.11 -24.68 25.68
CA GLN A 579 -1.15 -25.25 25.21
C GLN A 579 -2.00 -24.16 24.57
N ALA A 580 -2.56 -24.45 23.40
CA ALA A 580 -3.44 -23.55 22.68
C ALA A 580 -4.83 -24.15 22.51
N GLN A 581 -5.86 -23.36 22.82
CA GLN A 581 -7.27 -23.68 22.60
C GLN A 581 -7.86 -22.67 21.61
N PRO A 582 -8.00 -23.05 20.33
CA PRO A 582 -8.69 -22.22 19.34
C PRO A 582 -10.18 -22.13 19.68
N VAL A 583 -10.76 -20.95 19.52
CA VAL A 583 -12.19 -20.67 19.75
C VAL A 583 -12.70 -19.76 18.64
N GLU A 584 -13.71 -20.21 17.90
CA GLU A 584 -14.42 -19.39 16.92
C GLU A 584 -15.63 -18.73 17.59
N VAL A 585 -15.62 -17.39 17.72
CA VAL A 585 -16.72 -16.63 18.33
C VAL A 585 -17.70 -16.21 17.25
N ILE A 586 -18.96 -16.63 17.36
CA ILE A 586 -20.01 -16.33 16.40
C ILE A 586 -21.14 -15.51 17.02
N ALA A 587 -21.78 -14.66 16.21
CA ALA A 587 -23.03 -14.00 16.60
C ALA A 587 -24.21 -14.96 16.37
N PRO A 588 -25.32 -14.84 17.12
CA PRO A 588 -26.52 -15.64 16.89
C PRO A 588 -27.12 -15.45 15.49
N LEU A 589 -26.92 -14.27 14.91
CA LEU A 589 -27.30 -13.93 13.54
C LEU A 589 -26.05 -13.40 12.83
N LYS A 590 -25.58 -14.08 11.78
CA LYS A 590 -24.54 -13.55 10.89
C LYS A 590 -25.16 -12.50 9.96
N LEU A 591 -24.44 -11.42 9.69
CA LEU A 591 -24.91 -10.29 8.88
C LEU A 591 -23.84 -9.87 7.87
N GLU A 592 -24.18 -9.87 6.58
CA GLU A 592 -23.35 -9.30 5.51
C GLU A 592 -23.44 -7.78 5.46
N SER A 593 -22.43 -7.11 4.88
CA SER A 593 -22.36 -5.65 4.79
C SER A 593 -23.59 -5.03 4.10
N PRO A 594 -24.20 -3.96 4.66
CA PRO A 594 -25.37 -3.33 4.06
C PRO A 594 -25.01 -2.65 2.74
N ARG A 595 -25.89 -2.77 1.75
CA ARG A 595 -25.74 -2.13 0.43
C ARG A 595 -26.98 -1.31 0.09
N LEU A 596 -26.76 -0.10 -0.40
CA LEU A 596 -27.82 0.69 -1.02
C LEU A 596 -28.17 0.03 -2.35
N ASN A 597 -29.45 -0.25 -2.54
CA ASN A 597 -30.01 -0.76 -3.77
C ASN A 597 -31.20 0.13 -4.17
N TRP A 598 -31.30 0.53 -5.44
CA TRP A 598 -32.43 1.32 -5.90
C TRP A 598 -33.04 0.73 -7.19
N PRO A 599 -33.87 -0.33 -7.05
CA PRO A 599 -34.54 -0.94 -8.18
C PRO A 599 -35.38 0.08 -8.98
N ALA A 600 -35.45 -0.11 -10.30
CA ALA A 600 -36.17 0.80 -11.20
C ALA A 600 -37.68 0.87 -10.90
N ASP A 601 -38.27 -0.22 -10.42
CA ASP A 601 -39.70 -0.32 -10.10
C ASP A 601 -40.08 0.24 -8.72
N ARG A 602 -39.09 0.70 -7.94
CA ARG A 602 -39.28 1.24 -6.60
C ARG A 602 -39.06 2.74 -6.58
N ALA A 603 -40.00 3.50 -6.04
CA ALA A 603 -39.83 4.94 -5.84
C ALA A 603 -38.74 5.26 -4.81
N GLU A 604 -38.60 4.43 -3.77
CA GLU A 604 -37.67 4.64 -2.67
C GLU A 604 -36.47 3.68 -2.75
N PRO A 605 -35.25 4.13 -2.43
CA PRO A 605 -34.11 3.25 -2.30
C PRO A 605 -34.21 2.36 -1.06
N LEU A 606 -33.54 1.21 -1.11
CA LEU A 606 -33.50 0.20 -0.06
C LEU A 606 -32.07 0.08 0.47
N LEU A 607 -31.92 0.01 1.79
CA LEU A 607 -30.70 -0.49 2.40
C LEU A 607 -30.89 -1.98 2.71
N THR A 608 -30.08 -2.84 2.10
CA THR A 608 -30.27 -4.30 2.14
C THR A 608 -29.06 -5.00 2.74
N ALA A 609 -29.29 -6.06 3.53
CA ALA A 609 -28.23 -6.91 4.09
C ALA A 609 -28.71 -8.37 4.19
N ALA A 610 -27.89 -9.32 3.73
CA ALA A 610 -28.17 -10.75 3.92
C ALA A 610 -27.82 -11.18 5.35
N ALA A 611 -28.63 -12.06 5.93
CA ALA A 611 -28.44 -12.57 7.28
C ALA A 611 -28.71 -14.09 7.37
N GLU A 612 -28.01 -14.79 8.25
CA GLU A 612 -28.12 -16.23 8.49
C GLU A 612 -28.16 -16.52 9.99
N SER A 613 -29.11 -17.33 10.46
CA SER A 613 -29.26 -17.67 11.87
C SER A 613 -28.39 -18.86 12.28
N TYR A 614 -27.55 -18.67 13.31
CA TYR A 614 -26.80 -19.74 13.98
C TYR A 614 -27.37 -20.10 15.35
N ALA A 615 -28.50 -19.50 15.73
CA ALA A 615 -29.18 -19.80 16.98
C ALA A 615 -29.92 -21.13 16.90
N THR A 616 -29.97 -21.86 18.02
CA THR A 616 -30.74 -23.11 18.15
C THR A 616 -32.22 -22.89 18.46
N VAL A 617 -32.66 -21.64 18.53
CA VAL A 617 -34.03 -21.21 18.82
C VAL A 617 -34.39 -20.04 17.90
N PRO A 618 -35.68 -19.82 17.58
CA PRO A 618 -36.10 -18.71 16.74
C PRO A 618 -35.64 -17.35 17.28
N LEU A 619 -35.17 -16.48 16.39
CA LEU A 619 -34.72 -15.13 16.70
C LEU A 619 -35.77 -14.11 16.28
N LYS A 620 -36.14 -13.21 17.20
CA LYS A 620 -36.87 -11.99 16.84
C LYS A 620 -35.89 -10.94 16.39
N VAL A 621 -35.96 -10.55 15.12
CA VAL A 621 -35.04 -9.61 14.49
C VAL A 621 -35.74 -8.27 14.25
N ARG A 622 -35.06 -7.20 14.65
CA ARG A 622 -35.42 -5.82 14.31
C ARG A 622 -34.23 -5.15 13.69
N ALA A 623 -34.43 -4.50 12.55
CA ALA A 623 -33.38 -3.77 11.87
C ALA A 623 -33.78 -2.32 11.62
N ALA A 624 -32.80 -1.43 11.64
CA ALA A 624 -32.98 -0.02 11.36
C ALA A 624 -31.77 0.58 10.64
N ALA A 625 -32.02 1.55 9.77
CA ALA A 625 -31.00 2.44 9.26
C ALA A 625 -31.02 3.73 10.10
N ALA A 626 -30.06 3.87 11.02
CA ALA A 626 -29.87 5.07 11.81
C ALA A 626 -29.07 6.10 11.01
N VAL A 627 -29.77 6.88 10.18
CA VAL A 627 -29.16 7.94 9.37
C VAL A 627 -28.96 9.19 10.21
N ARG A 628 -27.77 9.79 10.15
CA ARG A 628 -27.43 11.03 10.86
C ARG A 628 -28.38 12.17 10.45
N ASP A 629 -28.79 12.99 11.43
CA ASP A 629 -29.66 14.16 11.26
C ASP A 629 -31.07 13.89 10.71
N LEU A 630 -31.41 12.62 10.48
CA LEU A 630 -32.74 12.15 10.11
C LEU A 630 -33.33 11.26 11.19
N ARG A 631 -34.61 10.95 11.06
CA ARG A 631 -35.23 9.87 11.83
C ARG A 631 -34.74 8.53 11.29
N SER A 632 -34.55 7.56 12.18
CA SER A 632 -34.20 6.19 11.77
C SER A 632 -35.31 5.59 10.89
N PHE A 633 -34.90 4.83 9.89
CA PHE A 633 -35.77 4.01 9.06
C PHE A 633 -35.78 2.59 9.61
N PHE A 634 -36.90 1.87 9.49
CA PHE A 634 -37.08 0.56 10.10
C PHE A 634 -37.48 -0.48 9.06
N ALA A 635 -36.90 -1.67 9.17
CA ALA A 635 -37.44 -2.85 8.51
C ALA A 635 -38.69 -3.35 9.25
N ASP A 636 -39.52 -4.11 8.55
CA ASP A 636 -40.58 -4.87 9.19
C ASP A 636 -39.96 -5.90 10.17
N PRO A 637 -40.48 -6.04 11.41
CA PRO A 637 -40.01 -7.05 12.33
C PRO A 637 -40.21 -8.44 11.74
N MET A 638 -39.19 -9.29 11.87
CA MET A 638 -39.22 -10.66 11.37
C MET A 638 -38.82 -11.64 12.46
N GLU A 639 -39.29 -12.88 12.31
CA GLU A 639 -38.81 -14.03 13.07
C GLU A 639 -37.94 -14.85 12.12
N VAL A 640 -36.74 -15.20 12.55
CA VAL A 640 -35.79 -15.99 11.76
C VAL A 640 -35.60 -17.32 12.48
N GLU A 641 -35.93 -18.40 11.79
CA GLU A 641 -35.82 -19.76 12.31
C GLU A 641 -34.33 -20.20 12.42
N PRO A 642 -34.02 -21.23 13.22
CA PRO A 642 -32.70 -21.85 13.21
C PRO A 642 -32.27 -22.25 11.79
N ASP A 643 -31.01 -21.96 11.44
CA ASP A 643 -30.40 -22.24 10.14
C ASP A 643 -31.08 -21.56 8.92
N GLU A 644 -31.98 -20.59 9.15
CA GLU A 644 -32.63 -19.84 8.08
C GLU A 644 -31.74 -18.69 7.58
N ALA A 645 -31.72 -18.49 6.25
CA ALA A 645 -31.10 -17.35 5.59
C ALA A 645 -32.17 -16.39 5.08
N VAL A 646 -32.04 -15.10 5.38
CA VAL A 646 -33.00 -14.04 5.04
C VAL A 646 -32.29 -12.81 4.47
N THR A 647 -33.01 -11.96 3.74
CA THR A 647 -32.55 -10.62 3.36
C THR A 647 -33.33 -9.58 4.15
N ILE A 648 -32.62 -8.73 4.89
CA ILE A 648 -33.19 -7.62 5.63
C ILE A 648 -33.24 -6.41 4.70
N GLU A 649 -34.42 -5.81 4.52
CA GLU A 649 -34.63 -4.63 3.68
C GLU A 649 -35.16 -3.46 4.51
N VAL A 650 -34.48 -2.32 4.46
CA VAL A 650 -34.90 -1.07 5.11
C VAL A 650 -35.21 -0.01 4.03
N PRO A 651 -36.49 0.34 3.80
CA PRO A 651 -36.87 1.41 2.88
C PRO A 651 -36.44 2.79 3.38
N LEU A 652 -35.85 3.60 2.51
CA LEU A 652 -35.34 4.94 2.83
C LEU A 652 -36.17 6.03 2.14
N SER A 653 -37.34 6.31 2.71
CA SER A 653 -38.29 7.31 2.17
C SER A 653 -37.83 8.75 2.40
N GLY A 654 -38.13 9.67 1.48
CA GLY A 654 -37.98 11.11 1.70
C GLY A 654 -36.53 11.61 1.74
N LEU A 655 -35.60 10.88 1.12
CA LEU A 655 -34.23 11.34 0.91
C LEU A 655 -34.18 12.41 -0.19
N THR A 656 -33.20 13.28 -0.08
CA THR A 656 -32.94 14.38 -1.02
C THR A 656 -31.80 13.96 -1.96
N LEU A 657 -32.01 14.16 -3.28
CA LEU A 657 -30.95 13.99 -4.26
C LEU A 657 -29.79 14.94 -3.97
N GLY A 658 -28.56 14.47 -4.16
CA GLY A 658 -27.35 15.22 -3.86
C GLY A 658 -26.99 15.30 -2.37
N HIS A 659 -27.75 14.67 -1.48
CA HIS A 659 -27.37 14.66 -0.08
C HIS A 659 -26.52 13.43 0.26
N ARG A 660 -25.42 13.65 1.01
CA ARG A 660 -24.57 12.57 1.53
C ARG A 660 -25.12 12.09 2.86
N TYR A 661 -25.54 10.83 2.89
CA TYR A 661 -26.07 10.17 4.07
C TYR A 661 -25.00 9.27 4.71
N ARG A 662 -24.89 9.37 6.03
CA ARG A 662 -24.02 8.54 6.87
C ARG A 662 -24.85 7.98 8.00
N GLY A 663 -24.58 6.74 8.38
CA GLY A 663 -25.32 6.12 9.46
C GLY A 663 -24.83 4.74 9.84
N GLU A 664 -25.61 4.07 10.67
CA GLU A 664 -25.38 2.69 11.07
C GLU A 664 -26.60 1.83 10.69
N PHE A 665 -26.34 0.70 10.06
CA PHE A 665 -27.32 -0.36 9.87
C PHE A 665 -27.30 -1.22 11.13
N GLU A 666 -28.32 -1.02 11.96
CA GLU A 666 -28.42 -1.66 13.26
C GLU A 666 -29.36 -2.85 13.18
N VAL A 667 -28.89 -4.02 13.62
CA VAL A 667 -29.69 -5.23 13.74
C VAL A 667 -29.67 -5.70 15.18
N VAL A 668 -30.86 -5.89 15.75
CA VAL A 668 -31.06 -6.45 17.10
C VAL A 668 -31.76 -7.78 16.95
N SER A 669 -31.11 -8.86 17.39
CA SER A 669 -31.69 -10.20 17.48
C SER A 669 -31.96 -10.56 18.94
N GLN A 670 -33.09 -11.22 19.20
CA GLN A 670 -33.54 -11.56 20.54
C GLN A 670 -34.06 -13.00 20.63
N SER A 671 -33.66 -13.68 21.69
CA SER A 671 -34.21 -14.97 22.12
C SER A 671 -34.44 -14.94 23.65
N PRO A 672 -35.11 -15.94 24.26
CA PRO A 672 -35.33 -15.94 25.71
C PRO A 672 -34.04 -15.82 26.53
N GLY A 673 -33.87 -14.71 27.23
CA GLY A 673 -32.69 -14.46 28.07
C GLY A 673 -31.46 -13.90 27.33
N GLN A 674 -31.54 -13.68 26.01
CA GLN A 674 -30.42 -13.19 25.21
C GLN A 674 -30.84 -12.08 24.26
N ARG A 675 -29.93 -11.14 24.06
CA ARG A 675 -30.07 -10.04 23.11
C ARG A 675 -28.70 -9.76 22.53
N ASP A 676 -28.60 -9.82 21.21
CA ASP A 676 -27.40 -9.44 20.47
C ASP A 676 -27.69 -8.19 19.63
N ARG A 677 -26.65 -7.39 19.39
CA ARG A 677 -26.72 -6.19 18.55
C ARG A 677 -25.53 -6.19 17.61
N LEU A 678 -25.82 -6.04 16.34
CA LEU A 678 -24.87 -5.76 15.29
C LEU A 678 -25.13 -4.35 14.78
N ALA A 679 -24.05 -3.62 14.52
CA ALA A 679 -24.09 -2.33 13.86
C ALA A 679 -23.00 -2.33 12.80
N GLN A 680 -23.37 -2.05 11.56
CA GLN A 680 -22.43 -1.90 10.46
C GLN A 680 -22.58 -0.50 9.89
N PRO A 681 -21.50 0.30 9.80
CA PRO A 681 -21.58 1.64 9.25
C PRO A 681 -21.96 1.57 7.76
N PHE A 682 -22.68 2.59 7.30
CA PHE A 682 -22.89 2.81 5.88
C PHE A 682 -22.71 4.29 5.54
N GLU A 683 -22.33 4.52 4.29
CA GLU A 683 -22.28 5.85 3.71
C GLU A 683 -22.68 5.76 2.23
N PHE A 684 -23.52 6.68 1.79
CA PHE A 684 -23.84 6.86 0.37
C PHE A 684 -24.27 8.30 0.10
N THR A 685 -24.13 8.73 -1.15
CA THR A 685 -24.81 9.93 -1.64
C THR A 685 -25.88 9.49 -2.61
N LEU A 686 -27.07 10.07 -2.50
CA LEU A 686 -28.18 9.72 -3.39
C LEU A 686 -28.12 10.56 -4.66
N LEU A 687 -27.77 9.97 -5.80
CA LEU A 687 -27.84 10.61 -7.12
C LEU A 687 -28.63 9.73 -8.09
N ALA A 688 -29.38 10.40 -8.96
CA ALA A 688 -30.24 9.78 -9.95
C ALA A 688 -29.96 10.38 -11.34
N CYS A 689 -29.99 9.52 -12.35
CA CYS A 689 -29.92 9.84 -13.76
C CYS A 689 -31.27 9.48 -14.37
N GLU A 690 -31.97 10.47 -14.90
CA GLU A 690 -33.34 10.31 -15.38
C GLU A 690 -33.36 9.72 -16.81
N PRO A 691 -34.28 8.78 -17.11
CA PRO A 691 -34.39 8.24 -18.46
C PRO A 691 -35.00 9.27 -19.42
N VAL A 692 -34.46 9.37 -20.62
CA VAL A 692 -35.01 10.18 -21.72
C VAL A 692 -35.35 9.31 -22.94
N GLY A 693 -36.24 9.82 -23.79
CA GLY A 693 -36.61 9.16 -25.05
C GLY A 693 -35.55 9.34 -26.14
N ASP A 694 -35.97 9.29 -27.40
CA ASP A 694 -35.09 9.55 -28.56
C ASP A 694 -34.87 11.06 -28.83
N ASP A 695 -35.48 11.94 -28.03
CA ASP A 695 -35.34 13.40 -28.09
C ASP A 695 -34.34 13.90 -27.02
N GLU A 696 -33.77 15.10 -27.20
CA GLU A 696 -32.90 15.74 -26.21
C GLU A 696 -33.54 15.89 -24.81
N PRO A 697 -32.76 15.85 -23.72
CA PRO A 697 -33.29 16.00 -22.37
C PRO A 697 -34.03 17.32 -22.15
N ASP A 698 -35.24 17.24 -21.58
CA ASP A 698 -35.95 18.40 -21.05
C ASP A 698 -35.40 18.75 -19.66
N TRP A 699 -34.35 19.56 -19.63
CA TRP A 699 -33.65 19.96 -18.41
C TRP A 699 -34.53 20.70 -17.40
N GLU A 700 -35.68 21.25 -17.77
CA GLU A 700 -36.60 21.85 -16.78
C GLU A 700 -37.27 20.79 -15.89
N LYS A 701 -37.32 19.53 -16.33
CA LYS A 701 -37.93 18.42 -15.60
C LYS A 701 -36.94 17.59 -14.79
N ILE A 702 -35.65 17.78 -15.00
CA ILE A 702 -34.59 17.02 -14.31
C ILE A 702 -34.12 17.83 -13.11
N PRO A 703 -34.19 17.33 -11.86
CA PRO A 703 -33.73 18.08 -10.71
C PRO A 703 -32.23 18.40 -10.78
N ALA A 704 -31.86 19.67 -10.54
CA ALA A 704 -30.47 20.09 -10.41
C ALA A 704 -29.93 19.74 -9.01
N VAL A 705 -28.75 19.12 -8.99
CA VAL A 705 -28.01 18.79 -7.77
C VAL A 705 -26.91 19.81 -7.56
N ASP A 706 -27.02 20.61 -6.49
CA ASP A 706 -25.97 21.54 -6.06
C ASP A 706 -24.86 20.78 -5.33
N PHE A 707 -23.63 20.87 -5.85
CA PHE A 707 -22.44 20.26 -5.26
C PHE A 707 -21.37 21.26 -4.80
N THR A 708 -21.71 22.55 -4.75
CA THR A 708 -20.79 23.65 -4.44
C THR A 708 -20.01 23.43 -3.14
N GLN A 709 -20.67 22.95 -2.09
CA GLN A 709 -20.06 22.81 -0.76
C GLN A 709 -19.59 21.40 -0.40
N TRP A 710 -19.59 20.44 -1.33
CA TRP A 710 -19.38 19.04 -0.97
C TRP A 710 -17.94 18.71 -0.59
N ALA A 711 -17.00 19.06 -1.45
CA ALA A 711 -15.59 18.81 -1.24
C ALA A 711 -14.76 19.90 -1.95
N PRO A 712 -14.75 21.16 -1.49
CA PRO A 712 -13.92 22.19 -2.12
C PRO A 712 -12.42 21.85 -2.01
N PHE A 713 -11.63 22.33 -2.95
CA PHE A 713 -10.15 22.29 -2.94
C PHE A 713 -9.62 23.72 -3.13
N GLY A 714 -8.53 24.07 -2.42
CA GLY A 714 -7.97 25.42 -2.43
C GLY A 714 -8.56 26.38 -1.38
N GLY A 715 -9.35 25.87 -0.43
CA GLY A 715 -10.00 26.65 0.63
C GLY A 715 -11.52 26.80 0.42
N PRO A 716 -12.25 27.44 1.34
CA PRO A 716 -13.67 27.72 1.16
C PRO A 716 -13.88 28.67 -0.03
N VAL A 717 -14.88 28.36 -0.85
CA VAL A 717 -15.34 29.20 -1.95
C VAL A 717 -16.70 29.77 -1.54
N GLU A 718 -16.83 31.09 -1.53
CA GLU A 718 -18.11 31.74 -1.29
C GLU A 718 -19.02 31.42 -2.49
N VAL A 719 -20.27 31.02 -2.20
CA VAL A 719 -21.22 30.52 -3.21
C VAL A 719 -21.54 31.59 -4.26
N GLU A 720 -21.44 32.86 -3.86
CA GLU A 720 -21.60 34.03 -4.72
C GLU A 720 -20.46 34.22 -5.71
N ASN A 721 -19.27 33.69 -5.42
CA ASN A 721 -18.10 33.77 -6.30
C ASN A 721 -18.08 32.59 -7.28
N CYS A 722 -18.21 31.37 -6.78
CA CYS A 722 -18.32 30.20 -7.64
C CYS A 722 -19.29 29.16 -7.07
N SER A 723 -20.23 28.70 -7.89
CA SER A 723 -21.15 27.60 -7.55
C SER A 723 -21.40 26.70 -8.75
N ALA A 724 -21.72 25.43 -8.50
CA ALA A 724 -21.93 24.46 -9.55
C ALA A 724 -23.09 23.50 -9.26
N THR A 725 -23.89 23.25 -10.29
CA THR A 725 -24.97 22.26 -10.26
C THR A 725 -24.79 21.20 -11.34
N LEU A 726 -25.27 19.98 -11.08
CA LEU A 726 -25.31 18.87 -12.03
C LEU A 726 -26.76 18.45 -12.27
N GLN A 727 -27.12 18.26 -13.53
CA GLN A 727 -28.27 17.49 -13.96
C GLN A 727 -27.78 16.34 -14.85
N SER A 728 -28.44 15.18 -14.77
CA SER A 728 -28.04 14.01 -15.54
C SER A 728 -29.23 13.23 -16.09
N ALA A 729 -29.11 12.80 -17.34
CA ALA A 729 -30.08 11.96 -18.04
C ALA A 729 -29.37 10.87 -18.86
N TYR A 730 -30.10 9.82 -19.22
CA TYR A 730 -29.56 8.75 -20.08
C TYR A 730 -30.59 8.30 -21.12
N GLY A 731 -30.10 8.06 -22.33
CA GLY A 731 -30.89 7.62 -23.47
C GLY A 731 -30.30 6.37 -24.12
N SER A 732 -30.90 5.96 -25.24
CA SER A 732 -30.41 4.83 -26.04
C SER A 732 -29.05 5.13 -26.70
N ASP A 733 -28.75 6.40 -26.94
CA ASP A 733 -27.57 6.91 -27.62
C ASP A 733 -26.41 7.28 -26.69
N GLY A 734 -26.69 7.79 -25.49
CA GLY A 734 -25.64 8.14 -24.53
C GLY A 734 -26.07 8.61 -23.15
N LEU A 735 -25.07 9.05 -22.39
CA LEU A 735 -25.20 9.73 -21.11
C LEU A 735 -25.15 11.25 -21.32
N TYR A 736 -26.16 11.95 -20.84
CA TYR A 736 -26.30 13.39 -20.90
C TYR A 736 -25.97 14.01 -19.55
N LEU A 737 -25.07 14.99 -19.53
CA LEU A 737 -24.77 15.79 -18.35
C LEU A 737 -24.95 17.28 -18.69
N ARG A 738 -25.65 18.00 -17.83
CA ARG A 738 -25.65 19.46 -17.82
C ARG A 738 -24.98 19.94 -16.54
N VAL A 739 -23.90 20.69 -16.70
CA VAL A 739 -23.23 21.35 -15.57
C VAL A 739 -23.36 22.86 -15.73
N GLN A 740 -23.96 23.52 -14.75
CA GLN A 740 -24.05 24.97 -14.72
C GLN A 740 -23.10 25.51 -13.67
N VAL A 741 -22.21 26.41 -14.08
CA VAL A 741 -21.20 27.02 -13.24
C VAL A 741 -21.48 28.51 -13.18
N ARG A 742 -21.78 29.04 -12.00
CA ARG A 742 -21.74 30.48 -11.76
C ARG A 742 -20.32 30.85 -11.42
N ASP A 743 -19.78 31.82 -12.13
CA ASP A 743 -18.43 32.36 -11.97
C ASP A 743 -18.41 33.75 -12.65
N ASP A 744 -17.90 34.77 -11.96
CA ASP A 744 -17.84 36.13 -12.49
C ASP A 744 -16.77 36.33 -13.59
N HIS A 745 -15.82 35.40 -13.71
CA HIS A 745 -14.68 35.48 -14.62
C HIS A 745 -14.34 34.16 -15.33
N HIS A 746 -14.95 33.92 -16.50
CA HIS A 746 -14.57 32.75 -17.32
C HIS A 746 -13.24 32.94 -18.07
N VAL A 747 -12.16 32.40 -17.51
CA VAL A 747 -10.79 32.37 -18.02
C VAL A 747 -10.45 30.97 -18.52
N GLN A 748 -10.51 30.77 -19.84
CA GLN A 748 -9.99 29.57 -20.49
C GLN A 748 -9.29 29.89 -21.82
N GLY A 749 -7.96 29.88 -21.79
CA GLY A 749 -7.07 30.04 -22.94
C GLY A 749 -5.91 29.04 -22.94
N ALA A 750 -5.95 28.02 -22.08
CA ALA A 750 -4.99 26.93 -22.09
C ALA A 750 -5.28 25.94 -23.23
N SER A 751 -4.29 25.13 -23.58
CA SER A 751 -4.47 24.01 -24.52
C SER A 751 -5.36 22.92 -23.92
N ALA A 752 -6.00 22.08 -24.74
CA ALA A 752 -6.85 20.99 -24.27
C ALA A 752 -6.20 20.10 -23.19
N GLU A 753 -4.92 19.72 -23.36
CA GLU A 753 -4.17 18.95 -22.36
C GLU A 753 -4.02 19.65 -20.99
N ASN A 754 -3.95 20.98 -21.00
CA ASN A 754 -3.71 21.84 -19.83
C ASN A 754 -4.94 22.63 -19.38
N MET A 755 -6.12 22.37 -19.96
CA MET A 755 -7.36 23.12 -19.66
C MET A 755 -7.70 23.09 -18.18
N TRP A 756 -7.31 22.00 -17.49
CA TRP A 756 -7.48 21.81 -16.05
C TRP A 756 -6.89 22.95 -15.21
N SER A 757 -5.89 23.67 -15.71
CA SER A 757 -5.22 24.76 -14.98
C SER A 757 -6.03 26.06 -14.92
N GLN A 758 -7.18 26.10 -15.60
CA GLN A 758 -8.05 27.25 -15.85
C GLN A 758 -9.51 26.77 -15.83
N ASP A 759 -10.47 27.60 -16.22
CA ASP A 759 -11.89 27.27 -16.07
C ASP A 759 -12.31 26.16 -17.03
N ALA A 760 -12.53 24.99 -16.46
CA ALA A 760 -12.82 23.75 -17.15
C ALA A 760 -13.43 22.75 -16.16
N ILE A 761 -14.07 21.73 -16.72
CA ILE A 761 -14.64 20.62 -15.96
C ILE A 761 -13.87 19.36 -16.30
N GLN A 762 -13.36 18.70 -15.26
CA GLN A 762 -12.87 17.32 -15.36
C GLN A 762 -13.98 16.37 -14.89
N ILE A 763 -14.20 15.28 -15.62
CA ILE A 763 -15.33 14.35 -15.47
C ILE A 763 -14.78 12.93 -15.39
N GLY A 764 -14.86 12.33 -14.20
CA GLY A 764 -14.54 10.93 -13.96
C GLY A 764 -15.78 10.05 -14.16
N ILE A 765 -15.66 8.97 -14.93
CA ILE A 765 -16.75 8.00 -15.16
C ILE A 765 -16.21 6.58 -14.97
N ASP A 766 -16.96 5.73 -14.27
CA ASP A 766 -16.77 4.27 -14.22
C ASP A 766 -18.07 3.56 -14.57
N LEU A 767 -18.16 2.92 -15.74
CA LEU A 767 -19.40 2.21 -16.11
C LEU A 767 -19.65 0.91 -15.31
N ASP A 768 -18.71 0.51 -14.45
CA ASP A 768 -18.70 -0.79 -13.81
C ASP A 768 -18.59 -0.72 -12.29
N ILE A 769 -19.08 0.36 -11.67
CA ILE A 769 -18.94 0.63 -10.22
C ILE A 769 -19.45 -0.47 -9.28
N ASP A 770 -20.30 -1.37 -9.77
CA ASP A 770 -20.82 -2.52 -9.00
C ASP A 770 -19.96 -3.79 -9.14
N LYS A 771 -18.97 -3.79 -10.04
CA LYS A 771 -17.96 -4.86 -10.10
C LYS A 771 -17.00 -4.72 -8.91
N PRO A 772 -16.51 -5.84 -8.36
CA PRO A 772 -15.48 -5.79 -7.33
C PRO A 772 -14.17 -5.27 -7.94
N TRP A 773 -13.56 -4.30 -7.27
CA TRP A 773 -12.21 -3.87 -7.56
C TRP A 773 -11.26 -5.06 -7.38
N SER A 774 -10.60 -5.45 -8.46
CA SER A 774 -9.55 -6.45 -8.44
C SER A 774 -8.28 -5.83 -8.98
N ALA A 775 -7.16 -5.97 -8.27
CA ALA A 775 -5.92 -5.36 -8.74
C ALA A 775 -5.56 -5.93 -10.10
N ASN A 776 -5.34 -5.05 -11.08
CA ASN A 776 -4.81 -5.47 -12.37
C ASN A 776 -3.29 -5.43 -12.38
N GLU A 777 -2.81 -6.00 -13.46
CA GLU A 777 -1.42 -6.05 -13.83
C GLU A 777 -1.02 -4.88 -14.72
N PHE A 778 -1.65 -3.69 -14.73
CA PHE A 778 -1.19 -2.52 -15.53
C PHE A 778 -2.01 -1.25 -15.17
N TYR A 779 -1.51 -0.36 -14.32
CA TYR A 779 -2.00 1.03 -14.12
C TYR A 779 -3.53 1.29 -14.10
N GLY A 780 -4.39 0.30 -13.82
CA GLY A 780 -5.84 0.47 -13.86
C GLY A 780 -6.64 -0.77 -13.51
N LEU A 781 -7.34 -0.76 -12.38
CA LEU A 781 -8.00 -1.91 -11.75
C LEU A 781 -8.86 -2.78 -12.72
N LYS A 782 -8.80 -4.12 -12.57
CA LYS A 782 -9.29 -5.12 -13.55
C LYS A 782 -10.79 -4.98 -13.76
N GLY A 783 -11.20 -4.87 -15.04
CA GLY A 783 -12.58 -5.07 -15.48
C GLY A 783 -13.50 -3.85 -15.40
N HIS A 784 -12.99 -2.70 -14.95
CA HIS A 784 -13.72 -1.44 -14.90
C HIS A 784 -13.41 -0.56 -16.12
N ARG A 785 -14.46 -0.02 -16.74
CA ARG A 785 -14.37 0.96 -17.83
C ARG A 785 -14.33 2.37 -17.23
N VAL A 786 -13.12 2.77 -16.84
CA VAL A 786 -12.84 4.06 -16.19
C VAL A 786 -12.29 5.09 -17.18
N PHE A 787 -12.79 6.31 -17.08
CA PHE A 787 -12.35 7.46 -17.88
C PHE A 787 -12.22 8.72 -17.02
N GLU A 788 -11.29 9.60 -17.39
CA GLU A 788 -11.29 11.01 -16.97
C GLU A 788 -11.27 11.88 -18.22
N TYR A 789 -12.38 12.56 -18.46
CA TYR A 789 -12.55 13.54 -19.53
C TYR A 789 -12.38 14.96 -19.02
N GLY A 790 -12.00 15.85 -19.91
CA GLY A 790 -11.99 17.29 -19.74
C GLY A 790 -12.86 17.95 -20.78
N VAL A 791 -13.64 18.92 -20.35
CA VAL A 791 -14.37 19.83 -21.22
C VAL A 791 -14.06 21.27 -20.80
N GLY A 792 -13.89 22.14 -21.78
CA GLY A 792 -13.57 23.55 -21.56
C GLY A 792 -13.59 24.32 -22.88
N GLY A 793 -13.27 25.60 -22.81
CA GLY A 793 -13.19 26.49 -23.98
C GLY A 793 -14.09 27.71 -23.84
N GLN A 794 -14.17 28.48 -24.91
CA GLN A 794 -15.13 29.59 -25.05
C GLN A 794 -16.31 29.11 -25.91
N PRO A 795 -17.49 29.75 -25.82
CA PRO A 795 -18.61 29.44 -26.72
C PRO A 795 -18.18 29.49 -28.19
N GLY A 796 -18.32 28.38 -28.91
CA GLY A 796 -17.90 28.18 -30.31
C GLY A 796 -16.43 27.75 -30.52
N GLU A 797 -15.65 27.59 -29.45
CA GLU A 797 -14.27 27.08 -29.45
C GLU A 797 -14.12 25.97 -28.39
N GLU A 798 -15.07 25.04 -28.37
CA GLU A 798 -15.14 23.95 -27.40
C GLU A 798 -13.99 22.96 -27.59
N MET A 799 -13.46 22.46 -26.48
CA MET A 799 -12.38 21.47 -26.47
C MET A 799 -12.70 20.33 -25.52
N THR A 800 -12.33 19.11 -25.96
CA THR A 800 -12.36 17.92 -25.14
C THR A 800 -10.95 17.35 -24.98
N TRP A 801 -10.72 16.64 -23.88
CA TRP A 801 -9.49 15.89 -23.65
C TRP A 801 -9.74 14.67 -22.78
N ARG A 802 -9.01 13.57 -22.99
CA ARG A 802 -9.06 12.39 -22.13
C ARG A 802 -7.74 12.22 -21.39
N TRP A 803 -7.70 12.42 -20.06
CA TRP A 803 -6.48 12.21 -19.25
C TRP A 803 -6.34 10.77 -18.77
N ILE A 804 -7.45 10.09 -18.47
CA ILE A 804 -7.45 8.69 -18.02
C ILE A 804 -8.34 7.85 -18.95
N SER A 805 -7.83 6.67 -19.30
CA SER A 805 -8.63 5.57 -19.81
C SER A 805 -8.05 4.25 -19.31
N TYR A 806 -8.91 3.36 -18.84
CA TYR A 806 -8.54 1.97 -18.56
C TYR A 806 -8.84 1.02 -19.74
N LEU A 807 -9.32 1.55 -20.88
CA LEU A 807 -9.58 0.78 -22.10
C LEU A 807 -8.54 1.09 -23.19
N PRO A 808 -7.73 0.12 -23.62
CA PRO A 808 -6.76 0.31 -24.70
C PRO A 808 -7.35 0.81 -26.02
N GLU A 809 -8.61 0.46 -26.30
CA GLU A 809 -9.35 0.85 -27.51
C GLU A 809 -9.72 2.34 -27.51
N LEU A 810 -9.71 2.99 -26.34
CA LEU A 810 -10.04 4.39 -26.14
C LEU A 810 -8.87 5.12 -25.42
N PRO A 811 -7.71 5.27 -26.06
CA PRO A 811 -6.51 5.72 -25.38
C PRO A 811 -6.63 7.15 -24.84
N ALA A 812 -5.91 7.42 -23.75
CA ALA A 812 -5.74 8.75 -23.15
C ALA A 812 -4.75 9.62 -23.95
N GLY A 813 -4.69 10.91 -23.62
CA GLY A 813 -3.77 11.89 -24.21
C GLY A 813 -4.25 12.47 -25.54
N GLN A 814 -5.57 12.53 -25.77
CA GLN A 814 -6.18 13.07 -26.98
C GLN A 814 -7.58 13.62 -26.71
N GLY A 815 -8.07 14.47 -27.61
CA GLY A 815 -9.48 14.89 -27.63
C GLY A 815 -10.41 13.78 -28.11
N GLU A 816 -11.69 13.88 -27.77
CA GLU A 816 -12.73 12.95 -28.19
C GLU A 816 -13.77 13.70 -29.03
N PRO A 817 -13.68 13.66 -30.37
CA PRO A 817 -14.56 14.41 -31.27
C PRO A 817 -15.95 13.80 -31.42
N ARG A 818 -16.20 12.60 -30.87
CA ARG A 818 -17.53 11.97 -30.89
C ARG A 818 -18.43 12.46 -29.76
N MET A 819 -17.87 13.06 -28.71
CA MET A 819 -18.67 13.72 -27.68
C MET A 819 -19.34 14.96 -28.29
N ASP A 820 -20.63 15.15 -27.99
CA ASP A 820 -21.30 16.42 -28.28
C ASP A 820 -21.13 17.34 -27.07
N LEU A 821 -20.64 18.55 -27.30
CA LEU A 821 -20.34 19.53 -26.26
C LEU A 821 -20.81 20.90 -26.73
N GLU A 822 -21.78 21.46 -26.02
CA GLU A 822 -22.22 22.83 -26.19
C GLU A 822 -21.87 23.64 -24.94
N ILE A 823 -21.11 24.72 -25.12
CA ILE A 823 -20.80 25.67 -24.06
C ILE A 823 -21.50 26.99 -24.35
N SER A 824 -22.41 27.40 -23.47
CA SER A 824 -23.06 28.71 -23.53
C SER A 824 -22.75 29.51 -22.27
N ARG A 825 -22.72 30.83 -22.38
CA ARG A 825 -22.54 31.72 -21.23
C ARG A 825 -23.55 32.86 -21.26
N GLU A 826 -24.32 32.98 -20.19
CA GLU A 826 -25.26 34.07 -19.97
C GLU A 826 -24.87 34.79 -18.68
N ALA A 827 -24.44 36.06 -18.82
CA ALA A 827 -23.90 36.86 -17.71
C ALA A 827 -22.73 36.14 -16.98
N ASP A 828 -22.94 35.75 -15.73
CA ASP A 828 -21.99 35.08 -14.85
C ASP A 828 -22.24 33.57 -14.76
N VAL A 829 -23.05 32.97 -15.65
CA VAL A 829 -23.32 31.53 -15.66
C VAL A 829 -22.85 30.92 -16.98
N THR A 830 -21.91 29.97 -16.89
CA THR A 830 -21.50 29.10 -17.99
C THR A 830 -22.25 27.76 -17.88
N THR A 831 -22.95 27.36 -18.93
CA THR A 831 -23.63 26.06 -19.04
C THR A 831 -22.85 25.16 -20.00
N TYR A 832 -22.56 23.95 -19.54
CA TYR A 832 -21.93 22.88 -20.31
C TYR A 832 -22.96 21.76 -20.50
N ASP A 833 -23.42 21.60 -21.73
CA ASP A 833 -24.26 20.47 -22.13
C ASP A 833 -23.40 19.45 -22.85
N ILE A 834 -23.42 18.22 -22.32
CA ILE A 834 -22.46 17.19 -22.72
C ILE A 834 -23.22 15.89 -23.00
N LEU A 835 -23.08 15.39 -24.22
CA LEU A 835 -23.47 14.02 -24.58
C LEU A 835 -22.21 13.16 -24.67
N PHE A 836 -22.20 12.11 -23.87
CA PHE A 836 -21.27 10.99 -24.00
C PHE A 836 -21.99 9.84 -24.72
N PRO A 837 -21.78 9.65 -26.03
CA PRO A 837 -22.23 8.42 -26.69
C PRO A 837 -21.66 7.21 -25.95
N TRP A 838 -22.45 6.14 -25.80
CA TRP A 838 -22.02 4.96 -25.02
C TRP A 838 -20.67 4.39 -25.50
N GLU A 839 -20.39 4.47 -26.81
CA GLU A 839 -19.12 4.01 -27.39
C GLU A 839 -17.91 4.80 -26.90
N THR A 840 -18.08 6.06 -26.50
CA THR A 840 -17.01 6.88 -25.88
C THR A 840 -16.71 6.43 -24.45
N LEU A 841 -17.60 5.63 -23.85
CA LEU A 841 -17.43 5.02 -22.53
C LEU A 841 -17.15 3.51 -22.63
N GLY A 842 -16.86 2.99 -23.83
CA GLY A 842 -16.59 1.57 -24.04
C GLY A 842 -17.81 0.67 -23.84
N ALA A 843 -19.01 1.15 -24.20
CA ALA A 843 -20.25 0.39 -24.17
C ALA A 843 -21.01 0.51 -25.50
N ASP A 844 -21.67 -0.57 -25.92
CA ASP A 844 -22.53 -0.54 -27.11
C ASP A 844 -23.96 -0.06 -26.79
N ALA A 845 -24.32 -0.02 -25.50
CA ALA A 845 -25.63 0.39 -25.01
C ALA A 845 -25.57 0.79 -23.53
N SER A 846 -26.62 1.45 -23.05
CA SER A 846 -26.80 1.83 -21.66
C SER A 846 -26.75 0.61 -20.71
N PRO A 847 -26.11 0.72 -19.52
CA PRO A 847 -26.35 -0.20 -18.41
C PRO A 847 -27.84 -0.09 -18.03
N GLY A 848 -28.65 -1.14 -18.21
CA GLY A 848 -30.12 -1.02 -18.14
C GLY A 848 -30.68 -0.36 -16.85
N ALA A 849 -31.95 0.08 -16.91
CA ALA A 849 -32.64 0.75 -15.81
C ALA A 849 -32.51 -0.01 -14.46
N GLY A 850 -32.27 0.73 -13.38
CA GLY A 850 -31.95 0.21 -12.06
C GLY A 850 -30.47 -0.12 -11.84
N GLY A 851 -29.64 -0.04 -12.89
CA GLY A 851 -28.19 -0.11 -12.78
C GLY A 851 -27.57 1.16 -12.19
N SER A 852 -26.25 1.13 -11.99
CA SER A 852 -25.50 2.30 -11.52
C SER A 852 -24.18 2.47 -12.27
N ILE A 853 -23.72 3.71 -12.38
CA ILE A 853 -22.39 4.07 -12.88
C ILE A 853 -21.67 4.94 -11.86
N GLY A 854 -20.35 4.93 -11.86
CA GLY A 854 -19.50 5.82 -11.09
C GLY A 854 -19.36 7.17 -11.78
N ILE A 855 -19.46 8.25 -11.00
CA ILE A 855 -19.23 9.62 -11.46
C ILE A 855 -18.42 10.43 -10.45
N ALA A 856 -17.55 11.31 -10.96
CA ALA A 856 -16.96 12.41 -10.21
C ALA A 856 -16.81 13.64 -11.12
N LEU A 857 -16.87 14.85 -10.55
CA LEU A 857 -16.61 16.11 -11.27
C LEU A 857 -15.60 16.96 -10.51
N ALA A 858 -14.78 17.71 -11.25
CA ALA A 858 -13.95 18.78 -10.72
C ALA A 858 -14.09 20.01 -11.60
N VAL A 859 -14.77 21.03 -11.09
CA VAL A 859 -14.99 22.33 -11.74
C VAL A 859 -13.93 23.29 -11.25
N SER A 860 -13.07 23.73 -12.14
CA SER A 860 -11.97 24.64 -11.83
C SER A 860 -12.41 26.09 -11.99
N ASP A 861 -11.93 26.94 -11.10
CA ASP A 861 -12.24 28.35 -11.02
C ASP A 861 -10.94 29.16 -10.84
N VAL A 862 -10.71 30.12 -11.72
CA VAL A 862 -9.52 30.98 -11.76
C VAL A 862 -9.84 32.41 -12.20
N ASP A 863 -9.61 33.36 -11.30
CA ASP A 863 -9.74 34.78 -11.62
C ASP A 863 -8.54 35.39 -12.39
N PRO A 864 -8.77 36.49 -13.15
CA PRO A 864 -7.71 37.29 -13.75
C PRO A 864 -6.72 37.80 -12.70
N GLY A 865 -5.45 37.40 -12.83
CA GLY A 865 -4.35 37.83 -11.96
C GLY A 865 -4.04 36.90 -10.78
N THR A 866 -4.85 35.86 -10.56
CA THR A 866 -4.65 34.82 -9.53
C THR A 866 -4.42 33.44 -10.13
N LEU A 867 -3.88 33.35 -11.36
CA LEU A 867 -3.58 32.10 -12.10
C LEU A 867 -2.78 31.02 -11.31
N LYS A 868 -2.21 31.35 -10.14
CA LYS A 868 -1.49 30.44 -9.24
C LYS A 868 -2.35 29.90 -8.08
N GLU A 869 -3.55 30.44 -7.86
CA GLU A 869 -4.46 30.16 -6.74
C GLU A 869 -5.74 29.48 -7.25
N ARG A 870 -5.59 28.40 -8.03
CA ARG A 870 -6.71 27.61 -8.57
C ARG A 870 -7.58 27.06 -7.45
N ARG A 871 -8.88 27.31 -7.55
CA ARG A 871 -9.92 26.71 -6.68
C ARG A 871 -10.70 25.69 -7.48
N VAL A 872 -11.21 24.66 -6.78
CA VAL A 872 -11.96 23.58 -7.45
C VAL A 872 -13.17 23.16 -6.62
N LEU A 873 -14.35 23.15 -7.24
CA LEU A 873 -15.56 22.54 -6.70
C LEU A 873 -15.62 21.08 -7.15
N ARG A 874 -15.90 20.15 -6.23
CA ARG A 874 -15.87 18.71 -6.54
C ARG A 874 -17.18 18.00 -6.23
N LEU A 875 -17.70 17.28 -7.22
CA LEU A 875 -18.70 16.22 -7.05
C LEU A 875 -17.93 14.92 -6.81
N PHE A 876 -17.92 14.45 -5.56
CA PHE A 876 -17.05 13.35 -5.09
C PHE A 876 -15.54 13.60 -5.27
N ASN A 877 -14.72 12.64 -4.84
CA ASN A 877 -13.27 12.72 -4.95
C ASN A 877 -12.79 11.83 -6.11
N GLY A 878 -11.47 11.71 -6.28
CA GLY A 878 -10.87 10.80 -7.26
C GLY A 878 -10.26 11.49 -8.48
N ILE A 879 -10.46 12.79 -8.67
CA ILE A 879 -9.89 13.53 -9.82
C ILE A 879 -8.65 14.37 -9.46
N ILE A 880 -8.71 15.23 -8.45
CA ILE A 880 -7.61 16.20 -8.17
C ILE A 880 -6.48 15.57 -7.35
N ASP A 881 -6.80 14.94 -6.22
CA ASP A 881 -5.79 14.58 -5.20
C ASP A 881 -5.11 13.23 -5.43
N SER A 882 -5.78 12.31 -6.12
CA SER A 882 -5.45 10.87 -6.07
C SER A 882 -5.59 10.12 -7.39
N LYS A 883 -6.29 10.67 -8.39
CA LYS A 883 -6.58 9.96 -9.65
C LYS A 883 -7.13 8.54 -9.40
N ASP A 884 -8.05 8.45 -8.44
CA ASP A 884 -8.53 7.24 -7.81
C ASP A 884 -10.04 7.05 -8.10
N PRO A 885 -10.40 6.18 -9.06
CA PRO A 885 -11.79 5.97 -9.45
C PRO A 885 -12.63 5.22 -8.39
N GLU A 886 -12.01 4.59 -7.37
CA GLU A 886 -12.76 4.02 -6.23
C GLU A 886 -13.51 5.10 -5.43
N ARG A 887 -13.10 6.36 -5.61
CA ARG A 887 -13.72 7.52 -4.95
C ARG A 887 -14.85 8.15 -5.76
N PHE A 888 -15.14 7.62 -6.96
CA PHE A 888 -16.31 8.04 -7.73
C PHE A 888 -17.58 7.62 -6.99
N GLY A 889 -18.57 8.49 -6.97
CA GLY A 889 -19.85 8.17 -6.35
C GLY A 889 -20.78 7.45 -7.31
N ARG A 890 -21.77 6.72 -6.76
CA ARG A 890 -22.80 6.07 -7.59
C ARG A 890 -23.81 7.09 -8.12
N LEU A 891 -24.08 7.00 -9.41
CA LEU A 891 -25.18 7.61 -10.12
C LEU A 891 -26.13 6.49 -10.58
N TRP A 892 -27.35 6.47 -10.04
CA TRP A 892 -28.35 5.43 -10.34
C TRP A 892 -29.12 5.76 -11.61
N LEU A 893 -29.22 4.82 -12.54
CA LEU A 893 -30.01 4.94 -13.76
C LEU A 893 -31.45 4.57 -13.44
N ARG A 894 -32.37 5.56 -13.47
CA ARG A 894 -33.74 5.42 -12.95
C ARG A 894 -34.75 4.89 -13.95
#